data_AF-A0AAW1FEY6-F1
#
_entry.id   AF-A0AAW1FEY6-F1
#
_cell.length_a   1.000
_cell.length_b   1.000
_cell.length_c   1.000
_cell.angle_alpha   90.00
_cell.angle_beta   90.00
_cell.angle_gamma   90.00
#
_symmetry.space_group_name_H-M   'P 1'
#
loop_
_entity.id
_entity.type
_entity.pdbx_description
1 polymer ?
#
loop_
_entity_poly.entity_id
_entity_poly.type
_entity_poly.pdbx_seq_one_letter_code
_entity_poly.pdbx_strand_id
1 'polypeptide(L)'
;MTQQEQQEFMESLEAALSWMARIQERLKANDNTQGPRDALEGRLRETEKIHHSQHEGRVKMDMALVAAENLLQSGDEELRNHTHAQLKDLKSLWEETSTYIIHCHSRIEWVWLHWGEYLKAYEEFELWLTSRQRGLDVVVELQLGVKEKLWQVDQQRVVVSDIHSQAVLLERLLDEAAALHNRTQDPSVEPQAQERLQDAYNDVRDRAEERLSLLEKMAEEHQTYQGCVQRFQSWLLSKTKEPTDLMEREDTSENKLRALQALDDSVAGEEKTLQHIEGVAEAVRGNTSPSGAEMVMEEAEELRLGWQRLRQGLCESEEGLRSSLDSHSQYMGRCQRLGEDIGQLRVLLQGLDQELEEGREARDHTDRTEEQMVGQWRKYTGVRNTLAGEESQVELLKAQLKELFRFSEDSRHLSDDVLAVVKEHQSVKCRATRLCSESQSGLRNILQDPLLVYTQWSHMVSQVVEASTEVTDFSHIAMMVQSIERLLKASVQLQQRLSLLQVKGDLLDSVFGPEGSGSLQDELSAALRNRELLHTQLLQRKSRLQGLISRTKDFGDAHELIRSKLAALRDQLMAADGLQPDILAKKSQSDQFRLILKDLEDCEAHITALETLVSSSQSSRTQLERLSAEWKHLHKAARVKVHESEESIAEHESFHDSLLNVEKWLMIMKQKLESFYCPSGEWSVEGRQHEAQRALGEFPEKELQLQQMEVQGQGVLERTSEEGQVHILRDMKRLQESWFALYNMSLNLHRQLNSSTEQTQSESWSVGGLSADSASLTTELSLGEGASQGRAGGSRGQRGRQRDKPAGTYGALAGSGSGGGGRSLEGEAGEGVTTWQGGRIQAHPESHLILAGQDDKLVSPSRTGEDSGLSYEGDQVDSSAWRIGSRAGQKGSTESLDGGGSSILAGDREGTSLTSKVSYSEQLRMSSGEGSVEAGGGAFMLFRRDPTKPSATPTQHPVGASGEYRSRRTEFEAWLSKENELLSGIFSSKGATLGAKEVKSRQDTLTALRAGVGWGQEQFQLLLQESPGSEAGSGPAEDVSLEELRYRWMLYKSKLKDVGDVRSRAKRIQAKQEEPAFAAKVQKKPGLCRRVCRLALPLWLLLLALLLLAFLLPLMDGGNSCSLSNNFARSFNIMLRYDEPPPT
;
A
#
# COMPACT_ATOMS: atom_id res chain seq x y z
N MET A 1 -0.11 3.74 195.05
CA MET A 1 0.23 4.44 193.79
C MET A 1 -0.86 4.09 192.78
N THR A 2 -1.10 2.79 192.54
CA THR A 2 -2.35 2.14 192.06
C THR A 2 -3.47 3.02 191.52
N GLN A 3 -4.14 3.85 192.33
CA GLN A 3 -5.23 4.72 191.85
C GLN A 3 -4.80 5.72 190.76
N GLN A 4 -3.57 6.25 190.80
CA GLN A 4 -3.04 7.12 189.75
C GLN A 4 -2.68 6.29 188.50
N GLU A 5 -1.98 5.17 188.68
CA GLU A 5 -1.61 4.24 187.59
C GLU A 5 -2.86 3.72 186.85
N GLN A 6 -3.97 3.51 187.57
CA GLN A 6 -5.25 3.09 187.02
C GLN A 6 -5.95 4.21 186.25
N GLN A 7 -5.85 5.46 186.72
CA GLN A 7 -6.37 6.62 186.00
C GLN A 7 -5.60 6.87 184.70
N GLU A 8 -4.27 6.82 184.74
CA GLU A 8 -3.39 6.98 183.57
C GLU A 8 -3.62 5.87 182.52
N PHE A 9 -3.89 4.63 182.95
CA PHE A 9 -4.32 3.56 182.05
C PHE A 9 -5.72 3.80 181.46
N MET A 10 -6.71 4.21 182.25
CA MET A 10 -8.07 4.49 181.73
C MET A 10 -8.07 5.64 180.71
N GLU A 11 -7.34 6.72 180.96
CA GLU A 11 -7.24 7.87 180.04
C GLU A 11 -6.53 7.50 178.73
N SER A 12 -5.46 6.69 178.79
CA SER A 12 -4.77 6.21 177.57
C SER A 12 -5.58 5.16 176.81
N LEU A 13 -6.29 4.27 177.51
CA LEU A 13 -7.25 3.32 176.95
C LEU A 13 -8.40 4.05 176.21
N GLU A 14 -9.02 5.05 176.85
CA GLU A 14 -10.08 5.86 176.23
C GLU A 14 -9.55 6.68 175.04
N ALA A 15 -8.33 7.24 175.13
CA ALA A 15 -7.69 7.94 174.01
C ALA A 15 -7.42 7.03 172.79
N ALA A 16 -7.11 5.75 173.01
CA ALA A 16 -6.95 4.75 171.95
C ALA A 16 -8.30 4.31 171.37
N LEU A 17 -9.28 3.98 172.22
CA LEU A 17 -10.64 3.57 171.80
C LEU A 17 -11.36 4.68 171.02
N SER A 18 -11.34 5.92 171.53
CA SER A 18 -11.97 7.08 170.87
C SER A 18 -11.30 7.43 169.54
N TRP A 19 -9.96 7.27 169.43
CA TRP A 19 -9.27 7.39 168.15
C TRP A 19 -9.75 6.32 167.16
N MET A 20 -9.82 5.05 167.57
CA MET A 20 -10.27 3.96 166.70
C MET A 20 -11.73 4.14 166.25
N ALA A 21 -12.64 4.51 167.16
CA ALA A 21 -14.03 4.79 166.82
C ALA A 21 -14.14 5.91 165.75
N ARG A 22 -13.46 7.05 165.97
CA ARG A 22 -13.40 8.17 165.02
C ARG A 22 -12.83 7.75 163.66
N ILE A 23 -11.86 6.84 163.64
CA ILE A 23 -11.30 6.31 162.38
C ILE A 23 -12.28 5.34 161.71
N GLN A 24 -12.92 4.43 162.43
CA GLN A 24 -13.92 3.53 161.87
C GLN A 24 -15.13 4.29 161.28
N GLU A 25 -15.57 5.39 161.91
CA GLU A 25 -16.61 6.26 161.36
C GLU A 25 -16.17 6.94 160.06
N ARG A 26 -14.96 7.52 160.03
CA ARG A 26 -14.38 8.12 158.80
C ARG A 26 -14.19 7.09 157.70
N LEU A 27 -13.81 5.85 158.03
CA LEU A 27 -13.73 4.75 157.06
C LEU A 27 -15.13 4.41 156.52
N LYS A 28 -16.13 4.16 157.38
CA LYS A 28 -17.52 3.86 156.98
C LYS A 28 -18.12 4.93 156.05
N ALA A 29 -17.75 6.20 156.24
CA ALA A 29 -18.17 7.30 155.36
C ALA A 29 -17.46 7.33 153.98
N ASN A 30 -16.26 6.76 153.86
CA ASN A 30 -15.48 6.72 152.62
C ASN A 30 -15.53 5.35 151.89
N ASP A 31 -15.93 4.27 152.59
CA ASP A 31 -15.83 2.87 152.17
C ASP A 31 -16.88 2.43 151.11
N ASN A 32 -17.00 3.24 150.05
CA ASN A 32 -17.90 3.07 148.94
C ASN A 32 -17.15 3.32 147.62
N THR A 33 -17.37 2.50 146.59
CA THR A 33 -16.76 2.65 145.26
C THR A 33 -17.66 3.35 144.22
N GLN A 34 -18.91 3.67 144.57
CA GLN A 34 -19.89 4.25 143.64
C GLN A 34 -19.69 5.76 143.40
N GLY A 35 -20.16 6.26 142.26
CA GLY A 35 -20.04 7.66 141.83
C GLY A 35 -18.78 7.96 141.01
N PRO A 36 -18.62 9.21 140.53
CA PRO A 36 -17.62 9.58 139.55
C PRO A 36 -16.17 9.46 140.06
N ARG A 37 -15.23 9.36 139.11
CA ARG A 37 -13.81 9.16 139.38
C ARG A 37 -13.19 10.22 140.29
N ASP A 38 -13.61 11.48 140.17
CA ASP A 38 -13.18 12.57 141.05
C ASP A 38 -13.61 12.34 142.52
N ALA A 39 -14.82 11.78 142.72
CA ALA A 39 -15.31 11.43 144.05
C ALA A 39 -14.59 10.19 144.61
N LEU A 40 -14.18 9.24 143.76
CA LEU A 40 -13.26 8.17 144.17
C LEU A 40 -11.90 8.74 144.60
N GLU A 41 -11.34 9.68 143.85
CA GLU A 41 -10.05 10.29 144.20
C GLU A 41 -10.13 11.08 145.52
N GLY A 42 -11.23 11.80 145.75
CA GLY A 42 -11.50 12.46 147.04
C GLY A 42 -11.51 11.49 148.23
N ARG A 43 -12.16 10.32 148.07
CA ARG A 43 -12.16 9.23 149.07
C ARG A 43 -10.79 8.56 149.21
N LEU A 44 -10.05 8.40 148.11
CA LEU A 44 -8.70 7.85 148.13
C LEU A 44 -7.76 8.74 148.95
N ARG A 45 -7.76 10.05 148.69
CA ARG A 45 -7.00 11.05 149.45
C ARG A 45 -7.40 11.10 150.93
N GLU A 46 -8.67 10.84 151.27
CA GLU A 46 -9.12 10.79 152.68
C GLU A 46 -8.75 9.47 153.38
N THR A 47 -8.85 8.33 152.71
CA THR A 47 -8.35 7.04 153.25
C THR A 47 -6.83 7.02 153.35
N GLU A 48 -6.11 7.69 152.46
CA GLU A 48 -4.66 7.92 152.56
C GLU A 48 -4.30 8.72 153.82
N LYS A 49 -5.04 9.80 154.13
CA LYS A 49 -4.89 10.55 155.39
C LYS A 49 -5.17 9.66 156.61
N ILE A 50 -6.17 8.78 156.54
CA ILE A 50 -6.46 7.80 157.59
C ILE A 50 -5.29 6.83 157.76
N HIS A 51 -4.76 6.28 156.67
CA HIS A 51 -3.62 5.35 156.67
C HIS A 51 -2.36 6.01 157.26
N HIS A 52 -2.02 7.24 156.87
CA HIS A 52 -0.94 8.01 157.49
C HIS A 52 -1.16 8.25 158.99
N SER A 53 -2.41 8.46 159.42
CA SER A 53 -2.73 8.60 160.85
C SER A 53 -2.60 7.30 161.66
N GLN A 54 -2.40 6.13 161.03
CA GLN A 54 -2.20 4.86 161.75
C GLN A 54 -1.00 4.91 162.73
N HIS A 55 0.00 5.77 162.50
CA HIS A 55 1.07 5.98 163.49
C HIS A 55 0.57 6.71 164.76
N GLU A 56 -0.33 7.69 164.66
CA GLU A 56 -1.01 8.32 165.81
C GLU A 56 -1.76 7.26 166.63
N GLY A 57 -2.45 6.35 165.93
CA GLY A 57 -3.13 5.20 166.54
C GLY A 57 -2.17 4.23 167.23
N ARG A 58 -1.04 3.87 166.61
CA ARG A 58 0.00 3.04 167.24
C ARG A 58 0.58 3.69 168.49
N VAL A 59 0.94 4.97 168.46
CA VAL A 59 1.46 5.66 169.65
C VAL A 59 0.45 5.65 170.81
N LYS A 60 -0.85 5.81 170.53
CA LYS A 60 -1.91 5.69 171.54
C LYS A 60 -2.06 4.27 172.07
N MET A 61 -1.95 3.27 171.21
CA MET A 61 -1.94 1.85 171.58
C MET A 61 -0.74 1.53 172.47
N ASP A 62 0.46 1.98 172.09
CA ASP A 62 1.71 1.76 172.81
C ASP A 62 1.70 2.48 174.19
N MET A 63 1.13 3.68 174.27
CA MET A 63 0.90 4.38 175.55
C MET A 63 -0.03 3.61 176.48
N ALA A 64 -1.15 3.07 175.96
CA ALA A 64 -2.07 2.25 176.76
C ALA A 64 -1.43 0.92 177.21
N LEU A 65 -0.55 0.33 176.40
CA LEU A 65 0.23 -0.85 176.77
C LEU A 65 1.23 -0.54 177.89
N VAL A 66 2.02 0.53 177.78
CA VAL A 66 2.99 0.95 178.81
C VAL A 66 2.30 1.35 180.12
N ALA A 67 1.17 2.07 180.07
CA ALA A 67 0.39 2.39 181.25
C ALA A 67 -0.14 1.13 181.97
N ALA A 68 -0.53 0.11 181.20
CA ALA A 68 -0.97 -1.17 181.76
C ALA A 68 0.16 -1.99 182.40
N GLU A 69 1.42 -1.88 181.94
CA GLU A 69 2.53 -2.64 182.54
C GLU A 69 2.71 -2.36 184.04
N ASN A 70 2.39 -1.15 184.50
CA ASN A 70 2.39 -0.79 185.92
C ASN A 70 1.29 -1.55 186.70
N LEU A 71 0.09 -1.65 186.13
CA LEU A 71 -1.04 -2.37 186.73
C LEU A 71 -0.83 -3.90 186.74
N LEU A 72 -0.22 -4.44 185.69
CA LEU A 72 0.09 -5.86 185.57
C LEU A 72 1.18 -6.32 186.56
N GLN A 73 2.00 -5.40 187.07
CA GLN A 73 2.98 -5.63 188.15
C GLN A 73 2.36 -5.54 189.56
N SER A 74 1.08 -5.19 189.69
CA SER A 74 0.41 -5.11 190.99
C SER A 74 0.17 -6.50 191.61
N GLY A 75 0.03 -6.54 192.93
CA GLY A 75 -0.26 -7.76 193.69
C GLY A 75 -1.73 -8.20 193.68
N ASP A 76 -2.57 -7.55 192.86
CA ASP A 76 -4.02 -7.78 192.77
C ASP A 76 -4.35 -8.62 191.53
N GLU A 77 -4.86 -9.83 191.73
CA GLU A 77 -5.18 -10.76 190.66
C GLU A 77 -6.46 -10.38 189.89
N GLU A 78 -7.44 -9.77 190.53
CA GLU A 78 -8.67 -9.33 189.85
C GLU A 78 -8.39 -8.12 188.95
N LEU A 79 -7.65 -7.13 189.47
CA LEU A 79 -7.21 -5.96 188.70
C LEU A 79 -6.33 -6.34 187.51
N ARG A 80 -5.37 -7.27 187.71
CA ARG A 80 -4.51 -7.80 186.65
C ARG A 80 -5.30 -8.52 185.56
N ASN A 81 -6.26 -9.37 185.95
CA ASN A 81 -7.10 -10.11 185.01
C ASN A 81 -8.05 -9.19 184.22
N HIS A 82 -8.60 -8.16 184.88
CA HIS A 82 -9.41 -7.12 184.21
C HIS A 82 -8.58 -6.32 183.19
N THR A 83 -7.39 -5.88 183.60
CA THR A 83 -6.43 -5.16 182.72
C THR A 83 -6.05 -6.01 181.51
N HIS A 84 -5.77 -7.31 181.70
CA HIS A 84 -5.49 -8.24 180.59
C HIS A 84 -6.68 -8.40 179.62
N ALA A 85 -7.92 -8.42 180.11
CA ALA A 85 -9.10 -8.48 179.25
C ALA A 85 -9.24 -7.20 178.41
N GLN A 86 -9.15 -6.03 179.05
CA GLN A 86 -9.21 -4.73 178.36
C GLN A 86 -8.09 -4.58 177.32
N LEU A 87 -6.85 -4.99 177.62
CA LEU A 87 -5.76 -5.01 176.65
C LEU A 87 -5.98 -5.98 175.49
N LYS A 88 -6.62 -7.13 175.73
CA LYS A 88 -6.94 -8.11 174.68
C LYS A 88 -7.99 -7.55 173.72
N ASP A 89 -9.06 -6.98 174.26
CA ASP A 89 -10.15 -6.42 173.45
C ASP A 89 -9.67 -5.17 172.69
N LEU A 90 -8.81 -4.34 173.31
CA LEU A 90 -8.13 -3.23 172.65
C LEU A 90 -7.23 -3.70 171.49
N LYS A 91 -6.44 -4.78 171.68
CA LYS A 91 -5.62 -5.38 170.61
C LYS A 91 -6.48 -5.92 169.46
N SER A 92 -7.58 -6.61 169.78
CA SER A 92 -8.51 -7.12 168.77
C SER A 92 -9.13 -5.99 167.93
N LEU A 93 -9.58 -4.90 168.59
CA LEU A 93 -10.15 -3.74 167.90
C LEU A 93 -9.08 -2.96 167.10
N TRP A 94 -7.83 -2.95 167.57
CA TRP A 94 -6.69 -2.38 166.85
C TRP A 94 -6.34 -3.16 165.58
N GLU A 95 -6.34 -4.49 165.65
CA GLU A 95 -6.11 -5.38 164.51
C GLU A 95 -7.26 -5.28 163.51
N GLU A 96 -8.52 -5.29 163.95
CA GLU A 96 -9.71 -5.04 163.13
C GLU A 96 -9.64 -3.66 162.44
N THR A 97 -9.39 -2.60 163.20
CA THR A 97 -9.31 -1.23 162.66
C THR A 97 -8.16 -1.08 161.67
N SER A 98 -6.98 -1.63 161.96
CA SER A 98 -5.84 -1.63 161.04
C SER A 98 -6.13 -2.39 159.76
N THR A 99 -6.78 -3.55 159.86
CA THR A 99 -7.20 -4.37 158.73
C THR A 99 -8.26 -3.64 157.89
N TYR A 100 -9.18 -2.92 158.52
CA TYR A 100 -10.20 -2.12 157.83
C TYR A 100 -9.61 -0.88 157.14
N ILE A 101 -8.63 -0.18 157.75
CA ILE A 101 -7.88 0.90 157.09
C ILE A 101 -7.28 0.40 155.78
N ILE A 102 -6.57 -0.74 155.82
CA ILE A 102 -5.87 -1.30 154.66
C ILE A 102 -6.87 -1.74 153.58
N HIS A 103 -7.90 -2.53 153.93
CA HIS A 103 -8.88 -3.01 152.94
C HIS A 103 -9.71 -1.88 152.32
N CYS A 104 -10.12 -0.89 153.09
CA CYS A 104 -10.88 0.27 152.57
C CYS A 104 -10.01 1.08 151.59
N HIS A 105 -8.78 1.42 152.00
CA HIS A 105 -7.85 2.17 151.17
C HIS A 105 -7.50 1.44 149.87
N SER A 106 -6.99 0.21 149.94
CA SER A 106 -6.59 -0.56 148.76
C SER A 106 -7.76 -0.94 147.85
N ARG A 107 -9.01 -1.06 148.36
CA ARG A 107 -10.19 -1.28 147.51
C ARG A 107 -10.52 -0.04 146.66
N ILE A 108 -10.45 1.16 147.25
CA ILE A 108 -10.71 2.41 146.54
C ILE A 108 -9.56 2.75 145.58
N GLU A 109 -8.32 2.54 146.04
CA GLU A 109 -7.10 2.66 145.22
C GLU A 109 -7.17 1.77 143.98
N TRP A 110 -7.48 0.47 144.15
CA TRP A 110 -7.57 -0.48 143.04
C TRP A 110 -8.62 -0.08 142.00
N VAL A 111 -9.83 0.34 142.42
CA VAL A 111 -10.87 0.80 141.47
C VAL A 111 -10.44 2.09 140.75
N TRP A 112 -9.82 3.04 141.46
CA TRP A 112 -9.38 4.31 140.85
C TRP A 112 -8.20 4.13 139.88
N LEU A 113 -7.26 3.24 140.20
CA LEU A 113 -6.14 2.86 139.32
C LEU A 113 -6.64 2.13 138.09
N HIS A 114 -7.45 1.08 138.26
CA HIS A 114 -7.95 0.26 137.14
C HIS A 114 -8.84 1.07 136.18
N TRP A 115 -9.68 1.98 136.70
CA TRP A 115 -10.41 2.95 135.87
C TRP A 115 -9.45 3.91 135.13
N GLY A 116 -8.33 4.28 135.74
CA GLY A 116 -7.26 5.06 135.11
C GLY A 116 -6.40 4.28 134.09
N GLU A 117 -6.46 2.95 134.06
CA GLU A 117 -5.88 2.10 133.01
C GLU A 117 -6.85 1.98 131.84
N TYR A 118 -8.12 1.65 132.13
CA TYR A 118 -9.22 1.62 131.16
C TYR A 118 -9.33 2.92 130.36
N LEU A 119 -9.31 4.08 131.02
CA LEU A 119 -9.43 5.38 130.34
C LEU A 119 -8.31 5.62 129.32
N LYS A 120 -7.07 5.19 129.59
CA LYS A 120 -5.97 5.32 128.62
C LYS A 120 -6.19 4.42 127.41
N ALA A 121 -6.61 3.17 127.63
CA ALA A 121 -6.89 2.23 126.55
C ALA A 121 -8.11 2.67 125.71
N TYR A 122 -9.10 3.31 126.32
CA TYR A 122 -10.22 3.97 125.64
C TYR A 122 -9.75 5.17 124.81
N GLU A 123 -8.97 6.09 125.39
CA GLU A 123 -8.42 7.27 124.69
C GLU A 123 -7.53 6.87 123.50
N GLU A 124 -6.65 5.87 123.65
CA GLU A 124 -5.83 5.33 122.57
C GLU A 124 -6.70 4.71 121.45
N PHE A 125 -7.78 4.00 121.81
CA PHE A 125 -8.69 3.37 120.85
C PHE A 125 -9.61 4.38 120.13
N GLU A 126 -10.13 5.41 120.81
CA GLU A 126 -10.86 6.51 120.14
C GLU A 126 -9.95 7.33 119.22
N LEU A 127 -8.69 7.59 119.61
CA LEU A 127 -7.72 8.24 118.73
C LEU A 127 -7.42 7.38 117.49
N TRP A 128 -7.35 6.06 117.64
CA TRP A 128 -7.24 5.12 116.52
C TRP A 128 -8.49 5.14 115.62
N LEU A 129 -9.70 5.03 116.19
CA LEU A 129 -10.97 5.11 115.45
C LEU A 129 -11.07 6.41 114.65
N THR A 130 -10.86 7.56 115.32
CA THR A 130 -10.92 8.89 114.71
C THR A 130 -9.83 9.08 113.65
N SER A 131 -8.72 8.35 113.73
CA SER A 131 -7.68 8.33 112.69
C SER A 131 -8.09 7.49 111.49
N ARG A 132 -8.66 6.29 111.71
CA ARG A 132 -9.15 5.40 110.64
C ARG A 132 -10.36 6.01 109.90
N GLN A 133 -11.31 6.62 110.61
CA GLN A 133 -12.44 7.33 110.03
C GLN A 133 -11.97 8.42 109.06
N ARG A 134 -11.09 9.34 109.50
CA ARG A 134 -10.49 10.38 108.66
C ARG A 134 -9.69 9.83 107.47
N GLY A 135 -9.15 8.62 107.57
CA GLY A 135 -8.51 7.94 106.44
C GLY A 135 -9.50 7.39 105.41
N LEU A 136 -10.68 6.95 105.85
CA LEU A 136 -11.77 6.48 104.99
C LEU A 136 -12.56 7.62 104.33
N ASP A 137 -12.67 8.78 105.00
CA ASP A 137 -13.31 10.00 104.48
C ASP A 137 -12.60 10.56 103.22
N VAL A 138 -11.33 10.23 103.01
CA VAL A 138 -10.58 10.62 101.80
C VAL A 138 -11.07 9.82 100.60
N VAL A 139 -11.79 10.48 99.69
CA VAL A 139 -12.35 9.91 98.45
C VAL A 139 -11.33 9.03 97.71
N VAL A 140 -11.80 7.90 97.16
CA VAL A 140 -10.98 6.98 96.36
C VAL A 140 -10.43 7.69 95.12
N GLU A 141 -9.11 7.74 94.99
CA GLU A 141 -8.43 8.26 93.80
C GLU A 141 -8.51 7.25 92.65
N LEU A 142 -9.19 7.62 91.56
CA LEU A 142 -9.29 6.79 90.35
C LEU A 142 -7.90 6.59 89.73
N GLN A 143 -7.52 5.33 89.46
CA GLN A 143 -6.19 4.98 88.95
C GLN A 143 -6.13 4.87 87.41
N LEU A 144 -4.92 4.79 86.87
CA LEU A 144 -4.65 4.68 85.42
C LEU A 144 -5.01 3.31 84.84
N GLY A 145 -4.59 2.21 85.46
CA GLY A 145 -4.73 0.86 84.92
C GLY A 145 -5.06 -0.22 85.95
N VAL A 146 -5.28 -1.44 85.47
CA VAL A 146 -5.66 -2.60 86.31
C VAL A 146 -4.65 -2.90 87.43
N LYS A 147 -3.35 -2.69 87.21
CA LYS A 147 -2.30 -3.01 88.20
C LYS A 147 -2.39 -2.09 89.41
N GLU A 148 -2.62 -0.81 89.15
CA GLU A 148 -2.74 0.24 90.14
C GLU A 148 -4.06 0.10 90.92
N LYS A 149 -5.14 -0.29 90.26
CA LYS A 149 -6.41 -0.67 90.92
C LYS A 149 -6.28 -1.91 91.80
N LEU A 150 -5.63 -2.98 91.32
CA LEU A 150 -5.39 -4.18 92.11
C LEU A 150 -4.49 -3.89 93.33
N TRP A 151 -3.50 -3.01 93.18
CA TRP A 151 -2.69 -2.55 94.31
C TRP A 151 -3.53 -1.75 95.34
N GLN A 152 -4.48 -0.92 94.92
CA GLN A 152 -5.43 -0.28 95.83
C GLN A 152 -6.34 -1.30 96.54
N VAL A 153 -6.81 -2.34 95.85
CA VAL A 153 -7.55 -3.45 96.47
C VAL A 153 -6.72 -4.11 97.55
N ASP A 154 -5.47 -4.51 97.26
CA ASP A 154 -4.60 -5.16 98.23
C ASP A 154 -4.25 -4.24 99.42
N GLN A 155 -4.04 -2.94 99.18
CA GLN A 155 -3.86 -1.95 100.25
C GLN A 155 -5.12 -1.85 101.13
N GLN A 156 -6.31 -1.81 100.54
CA GLN A 156 -7.57 -1.73 101.29
C GLN A 156 -7.87 -3.04 102.04
N ARG A 157 -7.51 -4.22 101.51
CA ARG A 157 -7.58 -5.50 102.24
C ARG A 157 -6.77 -5.46 103.53
N VAL A 158 -5.56 -4.88 103.50
CA VAL A 158 -4.74 -4.69 104.71
C VAL A 158 -5.44 -3.75 105.70
N VAL A 159 -6.04 -2.64 105.25
CA VAL A 159 -6.79 -1.72 106.13
C VAL A 159 -8.02 -2.38 106.76
N VAL A 160 -8.76 -3.21 106.00
CA VAL A 160 -9.91 -3.98 106.53
C VAL A 160 -9.44 -5.02 107.56
N SER A 161 -8.31 -5.70 107.31
CA SER A 161 -7.70 -6.66 108.25
C SER A 161 -7.18 -5.98 109.53
N ASP A 162 -6.53 -4.81 109.39
CA ASP A 162 -6.13 -3.95 110.51
C ASP A 162 -7.33 -3.61 111.39
N ILE A 163 -8.46 -3.19 110.80
CA ILE A 163 -9.68 -2.85 111.54
C ILE A 163 -10.24 -4.07 112.27
N HIS A 164 -10.39 -5.21 111.59
CA HIS A 164 -10.82 -6.47 112.19
C HIS A 164 -9.94 -6.91 113.36
N SER A 165 -8.62 -6.72 113.29
CA SER A 165 -7.69 -7.08 114.37
C SER A 165 -7.99 -6.35 115.69
N GLN A 166 -8.61 -5.17 115.64
CA GLN A 166 -8.94 -4.37 116.82
C GLN A 166 -10.28 -4.75 117.46
N ALA A 167 -11.08 -5.64 116.88
CA ALA A 167 -12.31 -6.14 117.49
C ALA A 167 -12.05 -6.73 118.89
N VAL A 168 -10.94 -7.48 119.07
CA VAL A 168 -10.56 -8.08 120.35
C VAL A 168 -10.20 -7.03 121.42
N LEU A 169 -9.68 -5.87 121.00
CA LEU A 169 -9.42 -4.75 121.91
C LEU A 169 -10.74 -4.05 122.32
N LEU A 170 -11.66 -3.89 121.37
CA LEU A 170 -13.00 -3.38 121.63
C LEU A 170 -13.78 -4.29 122.60
N GLU A 171 -13.85 -5.59 122.33
CA GLU A 171 -14.49 -6.59 123.20
C GLU A 171 -13.98 -6.46 124.65
N ARG A 172 -12.66 -6.41 124.83
CA ARG A 172 -12.05 -6.22 126.16
C ARG A 172 -12.42 -4.87 126.79
N LEU A 173 -12.44 -3.77 126.02
CA LEU A 173 -12.85 -2.46 126.52
C LEU A 173 -14.33 -2.44 126.96
N LEU A 174 -15.21 -3.15 126.25
CA LEU A 174 -16.62 -3.27 126.61
C LEU A 174 -16.80 -4.10 127.90
N ASP A 175 -16.09 -5.23 128.03
CA ASP A 175 -16.05 -6.04 129.25
C ASP A 175 -15.49 -5.26 130.46
N GLU A 176 -14.39 -4.52 130.28
CA GLU A 176 -13.79 -3.68 131.32
C GLU A 176 -14.73 -2.52 131.70
N ALA A 177 -15.39 -1.87 130.74
CA ALA A 177 -16.40 -0.84 131.00
C ALA A 177 -17.58 -1.39 131.81
N ALA A 178 -18.11 -2.56 131.44
CA ALA A 178 -19.18 -3.23 132.18
C ALA A 178 -18.72 -3.64 133.60
N ALA A 179 -17.49 -4.15 133.74
CA ALA A 179 -16.91 -4.50 135.04
C ALA A 179 -16.62 -3.26 135.92
N LEU A 180 -16.37 -2.09 135.34
CA LEU A 180 -16.27 -0.82 136.05
C LEU A 180 -17.65 -0.30 136.44
N HIS A 181 -18.60 -0.20 135.50
CA HIS A 181 -19.97 0.27 135.76
C HIS A 181 -20.66 -0.52 136.87
N ASN A 182 -20.50 -1.85 136.91
CA ASN A 182 -21.02 -2.69 138.00
C ASN A 182 -20.45 -2.33 139.41
N ARG A 183 -19.27 -1.70 139.48
CA ARG A 183 -18.60 -1.28 140.73
C ARG A 183 -18.77 0.21 141.05
N THR A 184 -18.93 1.06 140.04
CA THR A 184 -18.96 2.53 140.16
C THR A 184 -20.34 3.14 139.92
N GLN A 185 -21.21 2.49 139.14
CA GLN A 185 -22.51 3.01 138.71
C GLN A 185 -22.42 4.37 138.01
N ASP A 186 -21.29 4.64 137.34
CA ASP A 186 -21.04 5.91 136.67
C ASP A 186 -21.56 5.93 135.20
N PRO A 187 -22.15 7.04 134.73
CA PRO A 187 -22.64 7.17 133.35
C PRO A 187 -21.56 7.07 132.26
N SER A 188 -20.32 7.47 132.52
CA SER A 188 -19.26 7.46 131.49
C SER A 188 -18.89 6.06 130.98
N VAL A 189 -19.24 5.02 131.74
CA VAL A 189 -19.00 3.61 131.41
C VAL A 189 -20.30 2.80 131.31
N GLU A 190 -21.46 3.46 131.25
CA GLU A 190 -22.78 2.82 131.17
C GLU A 190 -23.01 2.10 129.83
N PRO A 191 -24.03 1.22 129.71
CA PRO A 191 -24.33 0.52 128.47
C PRO A 191 -24.53 1.43 127.24
N GLN A 192 -25.06 2.64 127.42
CA GLN A 192 -25.23 3.63 126.34
C GLN A 192 -23.90 4.28 125.90
N ALA A 193 -22.84 4.22 126.71
CA ALA A 193 -21.49 4.61 126.31
C ALA A 193 -20.78 3.47 125.56
N GLN A 194 -20.99 2.23 126.02
CA GLN A 194 -20.51 1.00 125.39
C GLN A 194 -21.10 0.83 123.97
N GLU A 195 -22.42 0.99 123.83
CA GLU A 195 -23.15 0.94 122.55
C GLU A 195 -22.62 1.97 121.55
N ARG A 196 -22.42 3.23 121.97
CA ARG A 196 -21.84 4.29 121.12
C ARG A 196 -20.43 3.97 120.62
N LEU A 197 -19.58 3.34 121.44
CA LEU A 197 -18.24 2.92 121.02
C LEU A 197 -18.30 1.76 120.02
N GLN A 198 -19.19 0.79 120.27
CA GLN A 198 -19.42 -0.35 119.39
C GLN A 198 -19.96 0.08 118.02
N ASP A 199 -20.88 1.03 117.98
CA ASP A 199 -21.42 1.61 116.75
C ASP A 199 -20.37 2.42 115.98
N ALA A 200 -19.55 3.24 116.65
CA ALA A 200 -18.46 3.96 116.02
C ALA A 200 -17.41 3.03 115.38
N TYR A 201 -17.15 1.87 115.98
CA TYR A 201 -16.32 0.83 115.37
C TYR A 201 -17.01 0.15 114.18
N ASN A 202 -18.29 -0.23 114.31
CA ASN A 202 -19.07 -0.83 113.21
C ASN A 202 -19.09 0.07 111.98
N ASP A 203 -19.40 1.35 112.17
CA ASP A 203 -19.41 2.41 111.15
C ASP A 203 -18.04 2.62 110.46
N VAL A 204 -16.93 2.36 111.15
CA VAL A 204 -15.57 2.36 110.57
C VAL A 204 -15.26 1.05 109.82
N ARG A 205 -15.70 -0.11 110.31
CA ARG A 205 -15.57 -1.40 109.61
C ARG A 205 -16.37 -1.38 108.30
N ASP A 206 -17.65 -1.05 108.36
CA ASP A 206 -18.59 -1.21 107.26
C ASP A 206 -18.20 -0.30 106.09
N ARG A 207 -17.80 0.96 106.34
CA ARG A 207 -17.21 1.84 105.31
C ARG A 207 -15.91 1.30 104.71
N ALA A 208 -15.09 0.59 105.49
CA ALA A 208 -13.84 0.01 104.97
C ALA A 208 -14.12 -1.20 104.06
N GLU A 209 -15.15 -1.99 104.36
CA GLU A 209 -15.64 -3.09 103.53
C GLU A 209 -16.33 -2.59 102.26
N GLU A 210 -17.24 -1.62 102.35
CA GLU A 210 -17.87 -0.97 101.19
C GLU A 210 -16.82 -0.40 100.22
N ARG A 211 -15.79 0.26 100.76
CA ARG A 211 -14.65 0.78 99.98
C ARG A 211 -13.84 -0.34 99.33
N LEU A 212 -13.68 -1.48 100.00
CA LEU A 212 -13.02 -2.66 99.41
C LEU A 212 -13.85 -3.23 98.26
N SER A 213 -15.15 -3.47 98.46
CA SER A 213 -16.05 -4.00 97.41
C SER A 213 -16.15 -3.08 96.19
N LEU A 214 -16.12 -1.76 96.40
CA LEU A 214 -16.05 -0.78 95.31
C LEU A 214 -14.74 -0.93 94.51
N LEU A 215 -13.59 -0.97 95.19
CA LEU A 215 -12.28 -1.13 94.55
C LEU A 215 -12.16 -2.48 93.82
N GLU A 216 -12.63 -3.57 94.42
CA GLU A 216 -12.66 -4.91 93.83
C GLU A 216 -13.44 -4.90 92.51
N LYS A 217 -14.66 -4.34 92.51
CA LYS A 217 -15.48 -4.20 91.31
C LYS A 217 -14.78 -3.35 90.22
N MET A 218 -14.21 -2.20 90.59
CA MET A 218 -13.51 -1.32 89.65
C MET A 218 -12.25 -1.95 89.03
N ALA A 219 -11.63 -2.91 89.73
CA ALA A 219 -10.53 -3.72 89.25
C ALA A 219 -11.02 -4.88 88.36
N GLU A 220 -12.06 -5.61 88.79
CA GLU A 220 -12.68 -6.71 88.04
C GLU A 220 -13.18 -6.24 86.66
N GLU A 221 -13.91 -5.13 86.58
CA GLU A 221 -14.39 -4.57 85.31
C GLU A 221 -13.23 -4.28 84.34
N HIS A 222 -12.14 -3.70 84.83
CA HIS A 222 -10.96 -3.38 84.01
C HIS A 222 -10.16 -4.65 83.64
N GLN A 223 -10.12 -5.66 84.52
CA GLN A 223 -9.52 -6.97 84.23
C GLN A 223 -10.34 -7.75 83.19
N THR A 224 -11.67 -7.68 83.24
CA THR A 224 -12.58 -8.24 82.24
C THR A 224 -12.38 -7.56 80.88
N TYR A 225 -12.31 -6.23 80.84
CA TYR A 225 -11.96 -5.46 79.65
C TYR A 225 -10.63 -5.95 79.04
N GLN A 226 -9.54 -5.91 79.82
CA GLN A 226 -8.22 -6.32 79.35
C GLN A 226 -8.19 -7.78 78.86
N GLY A 227 -8.89 -8.69 79.54
CA GLY A 227 -9.02 -10.07 79.10
C GLY A 227 -9.77 -10.23 77.79
N CYS A 228 -10.79 -9.42 77.53
CA CYS A 228 -11.52 -9.41 76.26
C CYS A 228 -10.68 -8.81 75.12
N VAL A 229 -9.98 -7.70 75.38
CA VAL A 229 -9.01 -7.08 74.46
C VAL A 229 -7.95 -8.07 74.02
N GLN A 230 -7.24 -8.74 74.95
CA GLN A 230 -6.17 -9.68 74.62
C GLN A 230 -6.66 -10.86 73.77
N ARG A 231 -7.89 -11.34 74.03
CA ARG A 231 -8.55 -12.38 73.22
C ARG A 231 -8.84 -11.88 71.80
N PHE A 232 -9.41 -10.67 71.65
CA PHE A 232 -9.74 -10.10 70.34
C PHE A 232 -8.50 -9.68 69.54
N GLN A 233 -7.47 -9.11 70.16
CA GLN A 233 -6.16 -8.85 69.54
C GLN A 233 -5.55 -10.13 68.98
N SER A 234 -5.55 -11.22 69.76
CA SER A 234 -5.03 -12.53 69.33
C SER A 234 -5.83 -13.12 68.16
N TRP A 235 -7.16 -13.02 68.21
CA TRP A 235 -8.05 -13.43 67.12
C TRP A 235 -7.80 -12.61 65.84
N LEU A 236 -7.71 -11.27 65.96
CA LEU A 236 -7.49 -10.36 64.83
C LEU A 236 -6.13 -10.62 64.16
N LEU A 237 -5.08 -10.85 64.95
CA LEU A 237 -3.74 -11.21 64.47
C LEU A 237 -3.69 -12.59 63.79
N SER A 238 -4.59 -13.51 64.14
CA SER A 238 -4.76 -14.76 63.38
C SER A 238 -5.49 -14.50 62.07
N LYS A 239 -6.67 -13.87 62.14
CA LYS A 239 -7.55 -13.65 60.98
C LYS A 239 -6.96 -12.72 59.93
N THR A 240 -6.01 -11.84 60.30
CA THR A 240 -5.25 -11.01 59.36
C THR A 240 -4.24 -11.80 58.51
N LYS A 241 -3.80 -12.99 58.95
CA LYS A 241 -2.87 -13.84 58.19
C LYS A 241 -3.61 -14.77 57.23
N GLU A 242 -4.73 -15.33 57.67
CA GLU A 242 -5.56 -16.26 56.89
C GLU A 242 -5.83 -15.83 55.42
N PRO A 243 -6.16 -14.56 55.07
CA PRO A 243 -6.34 -14.19 53.66
C PRO A 243 -5.03 -14.23 52.86
N THR A 244 -3.88 -13.98 53.48
CA THR A 244 -2.56 -14.13 52.80
C THR A 244 -2.29 -15.60 52.51
N ASP A 245 -2.47 -16.46 53.53
CA ASP A 245 -2.29 -17.91 53.40
C ASP A 245 -3.26 -18.52 52.36
N LEU A 246 -4.49 -18.01 52.27
CA LEU A 246 -5.48 -18.40 51.26
C LEU A 246 -5.08 -17.95 49.83
N MET A 247 -4.41 -16.81 49.67
CA MET A 247 -3.92 -16.37 48.37
C MET A 247 -2.68 -17.16 47.93
N GLU A 248 -1.80 -17.55 48.86
CA GLU A 248 -0.61 -18.37 48.57
C GLU A 248 -0.93 -19.84 48.24
N ARG A 249 -2.06 -20.39 48.68
CA ARG A 249 -2.49 -21.76 48.36
C ARG A 249 -2.60 -22.04 46.85
N GLU A 250 -2.31 -23.28 46.45
CA GLU A 250 -2.49 -23.75 45.08
C GLU A 250 -3.93 -24.27 44.88
N ASP A 251 -4.85 -23.33 44.64
CA ASP A 251 -6.30 -23.54 44.54
C ASP A 251 -6.89 -22.71 43.38
N THR A 252 -8.06 -23.08 42.86
CA THR A 252 -8.74 -22.30 41.81
C THR A 252 -9.19 -20.93 42.34
N SER A 253 -9.26 -19.92 41.47
CA SER A 253 -9.73 -18.57 41.83
C SER A 253 -11.15 -18.59 42.43
N GLU A 254 -12.04 -19.45 41.93
CA GLU A 254 -13.37 -19.66 42.50
C GLU A 254 -13.36 -20.30 43.90
N ASN A 255 -12.47 -21.26 44.15
CA ASN A 255 -12.32 -21.87 45.47
C ASN A 255 -11.79 -20.84 46.47
N LYS A 256 -10.77 -20.06 46.07
CA LYS A 256 -10.23 -18.94 46.88
C LYS A 256 -11.30 -17.89 47.15
N LEU A 257 -12.11 -17.54 46.16
CA LEU A 257 -13.22 -16.60 46.29
C LEU A 257 -14.24 -17.08 47.33
N ARG A 258 -14.70 -18.34 47.22
CA ARG A 258 -15.62 -18.95 48.20
C ARG A 258 -15.01 -19.06 49.60
N ALA A 259 -13.70 -19.27 49.71
CA ALA A 259 -12.98 -19.29 50.98
C ALA A 259 -12.85 -17.90 51.63
N LEU A 260 -12.60 -16.84 50.85
CA LEU A 260 -12.60 -15.47 51.34
C LEU A 260 -13.99 -15.02 51.80
N GLN A 261 -15.05 -15.39 51.07
CA GLN A 261 -16.44 -15.08 51.46
C GLN A 261 -16.78 -15.71 52.82
N ALA A 262 -16.51 -17.01 53.00
CA ALA A 262 -16.72 -17.68 54.28
C ALA A 262 -15.84 -17.12 55.42
N LEU A 263 -14.70 -16.51 55.09
CA LEU A 263 -13.83 -15.82 56.05
C LEU A 263 -14.38 -14.43 56.42
N ASP A 264 -14.89 -13.64 55.48
CA ASP A 264 -15.53 -12.37 55.77
C ASP A 264 -16.86 -12.55 56.53
N ASP A 265 -17.67 -13.56 56.21
CA ASP A 265 -18.83 -13.97 57.03
C ASP A 265 -18.40 -14.27 58.49
N SER A 266 -17.29 -14.99 58.67
CA SER A 266 -16.72 -15.30 59.99
C SER A 266 -16.15 -14.07 60.71
N VAL A 267 -15.67 -13.06 59.99
CA VAL A 267 -15.13 -11.82 60.57
C VAL A 267 -16.25 -10.83 60.88
N ALA A 268 -17.30 -10.78 60.05
CA ALA A 268 -18.50 -9.99 60.29
C ALA A 268 -19.30 -10.49 61.50
N GLY A 269 -19.35 -11.81 61.74
CA GLY A 269 -19.98 -12.39 62.93
C GLY A 269 -19.41 -11.89 64.26
N GLU A 270 -18.12 -11.53 64.28
CA GLU A 270 -17.37 -11.06 65.44
C GLU A 270 -17.49 -9.54 65.70
N GLU A 271 -18.27 -8.80 64.88
CA GLU A 271 -18.65 -7.41 65.21
C GLU A 271 -19.32 -7.32 66.59
N LYS A 272 -20.03 -8.39 67.00
CA LYS A 272 -20.69 -8.47 68.30
C LYS A 272 -19.72 -8.56 69.49
N THR A 273 -18.53 -9.16 69.30
CA THR A 273 -17.53 -9.23 70.38
C THR A 273 -16.74 -7.92 70.48
N LEU A 274 -16.54 -7.23 69.36
CA LEU A 274 -16.06 -5.84 69.33
C LEU A 274 -17.04 -4.88 70.05
N GLN A 275 -18.33 -4.90 69.69
CA GLN A 275 -19.37 -4.09 70.35
C GLN A 275 -19.48 -4.38 71.86
N HIS A 276 -19.25 -5.64 72.28
CA HIS A 276 -19.16 -5.98 73.69
C HIS A 276 -17.93 -5.37 74.36
N ILE A 277 -16.76 -5.39 73.71
CA ILE A 277 -15.53 -4.74 74.23
C ILE A 277 -15.73 -3.23 74.37
N GLU A 278 -16.32 -2.57 73.37
CA GLU A 278 -16.66 -1.13 73.43
C GLU A 278 -17.60 -0.81 74.61
N GLY A 279 -18.60 -1.68 74.86
CA GLY A 279 -19.51 -1.55 76.01
C GLY A 279 -18.83 -1.74 77.37
N VAL A 280 -17.87 -2.66 77.50
CA VAL A 280 -17.09 -2.83 78.74
C VAL A 280 -16.05 -1.70 78.90
N ALA A 281 -15.46 -1.20 77.80
CA ALA A 281 -14.57 -0.05 77.81
C ALA A 281 -15.27 1.20 78.39
N GLU A 282 -16.51 1.47 77.98
CA GLU A 282 -17.33 2.56 78.52
C GLU A 282 -17.67 2.39 80.02
N ALA A 283 -17.96 1.17 80.48
CA ALA A 283 -18.13 0.89 81.91
C ALA A 283 -16.83 1.18 82.70
N VAL A 284 -15.68 0.75 82.17
CA VAL A 284 -14.36 1.01 82.75
C VAL A 284 -14.00 2.49 82.70
N ARG A 285 -14.46 3.26 81.69
CA ARG A 285 -14.15 4.69 81.51
C ARG A 285 -14.58 5.54 82.71
N GLY A 286 -15.77 5.29 83.26
CA GLY A 286 -16.25 6.01 84.45
C GLY A 286 -15.49 5.70 85.73
N ASN A 287 -14.86 4.52 85.80
CA ASN A 287 -14.20 3.97 86.98
C ASN A 287 -12.66 4.06 86.91
N THR A 288 -12.12 4.91 86.04
CA THR A 288 -10.68 5.03 85.73
C THR A 288 -10.29 6.52 85.66
N SER A 289 -9.04 6.87 85.96
CA SER A 289 -8.54 8.26 85.85
C SER A 289 -8.74 8.81 84.42
N PRO A 290 -8.87 10.13 84.21
CA PRO A 290 -9.13 10.69 82.88
C PRO A 290 -8.15 10.26 81.78
N SER A 291 -6.85 10.15 82.10
CA SER A 291 -5.83 9.68 81.14
C SER A 291 -5.87 8.17 80.93
N GLY A 292 -6.19 7.37 81.95
CA GLY A 292 -6.40 5.92 81.80
C GLY A 292 -7.68 5.60 81.03
N ALA A 293 -8.71 6.43 81.19
CA ALA A 293 -9.94 6.41 80.43
C ALA A 293 -9.70 6.74 78.94
N GLU A 294 -8.86 7.72 78.64
CA GLU A 294 -8.40 8.04 77.27
C GLU A 294 -7.70 6.82 76.64
N MET A 295 -6.69 6.24 77.31
CA MET A 295 -5.97 5.03 76.86
C MET A 295 -6.91 3.83 76.59
N VAL A 296 -7.94 3.62 77.44
CA VAL A 296 -8.93 2.54 77.26
C VAL A 296 -9.83 2.77 76.05
N MET A 297 -10.21 4.02 75.78
CA MET A 297 -11.01 4.34 74.60
C MET A 297 -10.18 4.30 73.31
N GLU A 298 -8.92 4.75 73.34
CA GLU A 298 -7.97 4.63 72.22
C GLU A 298 -7.72 3.16 71.87
N GLU A 299 -7.45 2.29 72.85
CA GLU A 299 -7.23 0.86 72.60
C GLU A 299 -8.49 0.19 72.00
N ALA A 300 -9.69 0.50 72.51
CA ALA A 300 -10.94 0.01 71.93
C ALA A 300 -11.13 0.50 70.47
N GLU A 301 -10.79 1.76 70.18
CA GLU A 301 -10.82 2.29 68.81
C GLU A 301 -9.73 1.66 67.90
N GLU A 302 -8.54 1.32 68.41
CA GLU A 302 -7.54 0.56 67.66
C GLU A 302 -8.04 -0.83 67.25
N LEU A 303 -8.80 -1.51 68.12
CA LEU A 303 -9.46 -2.78 67.77
C LEU A 303 -10.53 -2.59 66.70
N ARG A 304 -11.36 -1.54 66.84
CA ARG A 304 -12.41 -1.16 65.88
C ARG A 304 -11.81 -0.89 64.49
N LEU A 305 -10.75 -0.08 64.44
CA LEU A 305 -10.00 0.23 63.22
C LEU A 305 -9.20 -0.99 62.71
N GLY A 306 -8.77 -1.89 63.58
CA GLY A 306 -8.15 -3.17 63.23
C GLY A 306 -9.11 -4.10 62.48
N TRP A 307 -10.30 -4.32 63.04
CA TRP A 307 -11.37 -5.11 62.43
C TRP A 307 -11.86 -4.48 61.11
N GLN A 308 -12.03 -3.16 61.04
CA GLN A 308 -12.39 -2.45 59.80
C GLN A 308 -11.33 -2.63 58.71
N ARG A 309 -10.02 -2.52 59.04
CA ARG A 309 -8.92 -2.78 58.09
C ARG A 309 -8.91 -4.22 57.59
N LEU A 310 -9.21 -5.19 58.46
CA LEU A 310 -9.32 -6.60 58.06
C LEU A 310 -10.46 -6.82 57.06
N ARG A 311 -11.67 -6.32 57.35
CA ARG A 311 -12.81 -6.44 56.43
C ARG A 311 -12.59 -5.70 55.11
N GLN A 312 -11.95 -4.53 55.13
CA GLN A 312 -11.54 -3.84 53.91
C GLN A 312 -10.57 -4.69 53.08
N GLY A 313 -9.51 -5.24 53.68
CA GLY A 313 -8.54 -6.09 52.98
C GLY A 313 -9.13 -7.40 52.44
N LEU A 314 -10.12 -7.97 53.14
CA LEU A 314 -10.91 -9.12 52.65
C LEU A 314 -11.75 -8.73 51.42
N CYS A 315 -12.48 -7.61 51.50
CA CYS A 315 -13.28 -7.07 50.39
C CYS A 315 -12.42 -6.76 49.16
N GLU A 316 -11.30 -6.04 49.32
CA GLU A 316 -10.36 -5.73 48.23
C GLU A 316 -9.76 -7.00 47.59
N SER A 317 -9.50 -8.04 48.40
CA SER A 317 -9.04 -9.35 47.90
C SER A 317 -10.15 -10.10 47.16
N GLU A 318 -11.40 -10.02 47.64
CA GLU A 318 -12.57 -10.61 47.00
C GLU A 318 -12.88 -9.94 45.66
N GLU A 319 -12.92 -8.60 45.61
CA GLU A 319 -13.08 -7.80 44.40
C GLU A 319 -11.95 -8.04 43.40
N GLY A 320 -10.70 -8.20 43.88
CA GLY A 320 -9.56 -8.58 43.06
C GLY A 320 -9.73 -9.95 42.40
N LEU A 321 -10.18 -10.97 43.14
CA LEU A 321 -10.47 -12.30 42.58
C LEU A 321 -11.67 -12.29 41.63
N ARG A 322 -12.76 -11.58 41.97
CA ARG A 322 -13.93 -11.38 41.08
C ARG A 322 -13.51 -10.74 39.77
N SER A 323 -12.78 -9.62 39.84
CA SER A 323 -12.28 -8.90 38.65
C SER A 323 -11.36 -9.76 37.79
N SER A 324 -10.53 -10.60 38.42
CA SER A 324 -9.69 -11.58 37.73
C SER A 324 -10.53 -12.63 37.00
N LEU A 325 -11.51 -13.23 37.67
CA LEU A 325 -12.42 -14.24 37.11
C LEU A 325 -13.32 -13.66 35.99
N ASP A 326 -13.80 -12.43 36.14
CA ASP A 326 -14.54 -11.69 35.12
C ASP A 326 -13.66 -11.35 33.91
N SER A 327 -12.37 -11.05 34.12
CA SER A 327 -11.43 -10.83 33.01
C SER A 327 -11.12 -12.13 32.25
N HIS A 328 -10.95 -13.24 32.97
CA HIS A 328 -10.68 -14.56 32.40
C HIS A 328 -11.90 -15.10 31.61
N SER A 329 -13.11 -14.99 32.17
CA SER A 329 -14.33 -15.39 31.46
C SER A 329 -14.60 -14.52 30.22
N GLN A 330 -14.29 -13.22 30.27
CA GLN A 330 -14.30 -12.34 29.10
C GLN A 330 -13.25 -12.74 28.06
N TYR A 331 -12.03 -13.11 28.47
CA TYR A 331 -11.00 -13.63 27.57
C TYR A 331 -11.48 -14.92 26.89
N MET A 332 -11.90 -15.92 27.67
CA MET A 332 -12.37 -17.22 27.15
C MET A 332 -13.56 -17.07 26.20
N GLY A 333 -14.57 -16.27 26.56
CA GLY A 333 -15.71 -15.98 25.69
C GLY A 333 -15.37 -15.12 24.45
N ARG A 334 -14.18 -14.51 24.38
CA ARG A 334 -13.67 -13.83 23.18
C ARG A 334 -12.84 -14.78 22.31
N CYS A 335 -12.04 -15.64 22.93
CA CYS A 335 -11.33 -16.73 22.28
C CYS A 335 -12.28 -17.69 21.56
N GLN A 336 -13.40 -18.06 22.20
CA GLN A 336 -14.44 -18.90 21.57
C GLN A 336 -15.02 -18.24 20.32
N ARG A 337 -15.54 -17.00 20.42
CA ARG A 337 -16.11 -16.29 19.27
C ARG A 337 -15.12 -16.08 18.14
N LEU A 338 -13.86 -15.76 18.45
CA LEU A 338 -12.81 -15.65 17.44
C LEU A 338 -12.58 -17.00 16.73
N GLY A 339 -12.57 -18.11 17.47
CA GLY A 339 -12.50 -19.45 16.87
C GLY A 339 -13.70 -19.80 15.98
N GLU A 340 -14.92 -19.42 16.40
CA GLU A 340 -16.15 -19.60 15.64
C GLU A 340 -16.15 -18.76 14.34
N ASP A 341 -15.70 -17.50 14.39
CA ASP A 341 -15.61 -16.61 13.22
C ASP A 341 -14.48 -17.01 12.25
N ILE A 342 -13.34 -17.50 12.77
CA ILE A 342 -12.27 -18.14 11.97
C ILE A 342 -12.84 -19.36 11.24
N GLY A 343 -13.60 -20.20 11.93
CA GLY A 343 -14.21 -21.40 11.38
C GLY A 343 -15.18 -21.09 10.23
N GLN A 344 -16.08 -20.11 10.43
CA GLN A 344 -17.01 -19.64 9.41
C GLN A 344 -16.29 -19.17 8.14
N LEU A 345 -15.30 -18.27 8.28
CA LEU A 345 -14.57 -17.76 7.12
C LEU A 345 -13.74 -18.87 6.44
N ARG A 346 -13.16 -19.80 7.19
CA ARG A 346 -12.42 -20.95 6.64
C ARG A 346 -13.32 -21.84 5.77
N VAL A 347 -14.56 -22.12 6.19
CA VAL A 347 -15.53 -22.89 5.40
C VAL A 347 -15.93 -22.15 4.13
N LEU A 348 -16.20 -20.84 4.21
CA LEU A 348 -16.52 -20.01 3.04
C LEU A 348 -15.35 -19.99 2.03
N LEU A 349 -14.11 -19.84 2.51
CA LEU A 349 -12.92 -19.87 1.67
C LEU A 349 -12.72 -21.22 0.97
N GLN A 350 -13.00 -22.34 1.65
CA GLN A 350 -12.93 -23.68 1.04
C GLN A 350 -13.98 -23.87 -0.05
N GLY A 351 -15.22 -23.42 0.18
CA GLY A 351 -16.29 -23.46 -0.85
C GLY A 351 -15.94 -22.62 -2.08
N LEU A 352 -15.50 -21.37 -1.87
CA LEU A 352 -15.08 -20.49 -2.95
C LEU A 352 -13.83 -21.01 -3.70
N ASP A 353 -12.95 -21.77 -3.04
CA ASP A 353 -11.79 -22.36 -3.71
C ASP A 353 -12.18 -23.58 -4.58
N GLN A 354 -13.13 -24.39 -4.12
CA GLN A 354 -13.70 -25.49 -4.90
C GLN A 354 -14.35 -24.97 -6.21
N GLU A 355 -15.07 -23.84 -6.15
CA GLU A 355 -15.62 -23.18 -7.35
C GLU A 355 -14.56 -22.75 -8.37
N LEU A 356 -13.32 -22.44 -7.94
CA LEU A 356 -12.22 -22.07 -8.83
C LEU A 356 -11.62 -23.29 -9.54
N GLU A 357 -11.47 -24.42 -8.84
CA GLU A 357 -10.90 -25.65 -9.39
C GLU A 357 -11.91 -26.43 -10.26
N GLU A 358 -13.22 -26.41 -9.97
CA GLU A 358 -14.25 -26.92 -10.90
C GLU A 358 -14.21 -26.20 -12.27
N GLY A 359 -13.89 -24.91 -12.28
CA GLY A 359 -13.66 -24.17 -13.53
C GLY A 359 -12.43 -24.66 -14.30
N ARG A 360 -11.49 -25.34 -13.63
CA ARG A 360 -10.20 -25.77 -14.17
C ARG A 360 -10.27 -27.11 -14.89
N GLU A 361 -11.10 -28.04 -14.42
CA GLU A 361 -11.26 -29.37 -15.04
C GLU A 361 -11.81 -29.28 -16.47
N ALA A 362 -12.72 -28.34 -16.72
CA ALA A 362 -13.25 -28.06 -18.06
C ALA A 362 -12.22 -27.46 -19.04
N ARG A 363 -10.93 -27.31 -18.68
CA ARG A 363 -9.87 -26.75 -19.55
C ARG A 363 -9.39 -27.75 -20.62
N ASP A 364 -9.59 -29.04 -20.40
CA ASP A 364 -9.05 -30.11 -21.27
C ASP A 364 -9.95 -30.46 -22.48
N HIS A 365 -11.04 -29.74 -22.69
CA HIS A 365 -11.85 -29.83 -23.92
C HIS A 365 -11.40 -28.78 -24.94
N THR A 366 -10.93 -29.24 -26.10
CA THR A 366 -10.37 -28.37 -27.15
C THR A 366 -11.41 -27.52 -27.87
N ASP A 367 -12.65 -27.99 -27.98
CA ASP A 367 -13.78 -27.26 -28.59
C ASP A 367 -14.53 -26.44 -27.52
N ARG A 368 -13.88 -25.38 -27.02
CA ARG A 368 -14.49 -24.40 -26.11
C ARG A 368 -15.26 -23.34 -26.88
N THR A 369 -16.55 -23.17 -26.58
CA THR A 369 -17.33 -22.06 -27.14
C THR A 369 -17.05 -20.74 -26.40
N GLU A 370 -17.25 -19.63 -27.10
CA GLU A 370 -17.14 -18.28 -26.55
C GLU A 370 -18.05 -18.08 -25.32
N GLU A 371 -19.28 -18.58 -25.39
CA GLU A 371 -20.27 -18.53 -24.31
C GLU A 371 -19.82 -19.30 -23.06
N GLN A 372 -19.19 -20.47 -23.22
CA GLN A 372 -18.62 -21.23 -22.12
C GLN A 372 -17.47 -20.46 -21.44
N MET A 373 -16.58 -19.85 -22.23
CA MET A 373 -15.45 -19.06 -21.70
C MET A 373 -15.93 -17.79 -20.98
N VAL A 374 -16.96 -17.12 -21.49
CA VAL A 374 -17.64 -16.00 -20.80
C VAL A 374 -18.31 -16.47 -19.51
N GLY A 375 -18.93 -17.64 -19.50
CA GLY A 375 -19.50 -18.26 -18.31
C GLY A 375 -18.45 -18.53 -17.22
N GLN A 376 -17.28 -19.03 -17.59
CA GLN A 376 -16.16 -19.23 -16.66
C GLN A 376 -15.59 -17.91 -16.14
N TRP A 377 -15.33 -16.93 -17.02
CA TRP A 377 -14.89 -15.59 -16.61
C TRP A 377 -15.88 -14.95 -15.62
N ARG A 378 -17.20 -15.15 -15.82
CA ARG A 378 -18.25 -14.69 -14.90
C ARG A 378 -18.22 -15.42 -13.57
N LYS A 379 -18.04 -16.76 -13.53
CA LYS A 379 -17.84 -17.52 -12.28
C LYS A 379 -16.64 -16.98 -11.48
N TYR A 380 -15.46 -16.90 -12.11
CA TYR A 380 -14.24 -16.40 -11.47
C TYR A 380 -14.38 -14.95 -10.98
N THR A 381 -15.09 -14.11 -11.74
CA THR A 381 -15.41 -12.73 -11.35
C THR A 381 -16.37 -12.69 -10.16
N GLY A 382 -17.34 -13.60 -10.09
CA GLY A 382 -18.22 -13.80 -8.94
C GLY A 382 -17.42 -14.11 -7.67
N VAL A 383 -16.60 -15.16 -7.70
CA VAL A 383 -15.72 -15.55 -6.58
C VAL A 383 -14.76 -14.42 -6.18
N ARG A 384 -14.18 -13.71 -7.14
CA ARG A 384 -13.33 -12.54 -6.85
C ARG A 384 -14.10 -11.43 -6.13
N ASN A 385 -15.36 -11.21 -6.50
CA ASN A 385 -16.18 -10.15 -5.92
C ASN A 385 -16.74 -10.53 -4.54
N THR A 386 -17.07 -11.80 -4.27
CA THR A 386 -17.42 -12.26 -2.92
C THR A 386 -16.22 -12.15 -1.97
N LEU A 387 -15.02 -12.58 -2.41
CA LEU A 387 -13.79 -12.39 -1.64
C LEU A 387 -13.49 -10.91 -1.34
N ALA A 388 -13.85 -9.98 -2.23
CA ALA A 388 -13.73 -8.54 -1.97
C ALA A 388 -14.74 -8.03 -0.92
N GLY A 389 -15.93 -8.66 -0.82
CA GLY A 389 -16.89 -8.40 0.26
C GLY A 389 -16.41 -8.91 1.62
N GLU A 390 -15.79 -10.09 1.67
CA GLU A 390 -15.27 -10.70 2.90
C GLU A 390 -14.00 -10.03 3.47
N GLU A 391 -13.45 -9.00 2.80
CA GLU A 391 -12.31 -8.23 3.33
C GLU A 391 -12.63 -7.58 4.69
N SER A 392 -13.89 -7.15 4.91
CA SER A 392 -14.30 -6.62 6.22
C SER A 392 -14.31 -7.69 7.32
N GLN A 393 -14.61 -8.95 6.99
CA GLN A 393 -14.55 -10.06 7.94
C GLN A 393 -13.09 -10.39 8.28
N VAL A 394 -12.18 -10.33 7.30
CA VAL A 394 -10.73 -10.49 7.50
C VAL A 394 -10.16 -9.40 8.42
N GLU A 395 -10.61 -8.15 8.31
CA GLU A 395 -10.20 -7.08 9.24
C GLU A 395 -10.89 -7.19 10.60
N LEU A 396 -12.13 -7.69 10.68
CA LEU A 396 -12.82 -7.97 11.95
C LEU A 396 -12.07 -9.02 12.77
N LEU A 397 -11.65 -10.14 12.17
CA LEU A 397 -10.85 -11.18 12.83
C LEU A 397 -9.53 -10.62 13.40
N LYS A 398 -8.85 -9.74 12.65
CA LYS A 398 -7.64 -9.05 13.13
C LYS A 398 -7.94 -8.09 14.29
N ALA A 399 -9.06 -7.40 14.26
CA ALA A 399 -9.50 -6.51 15.34
C ALA A 399 -9.86 -7.29 16.62
N GLN A 400 -10.61 -8.39 16.49
CA GLN A 400 -10.94 -9.32 17.58
C GLN A 400 -9.67 -9.92 18.22
N LEU A 401 -8.71 -10.39 17.42
CA LEU A 401 -7.41 -10.87 17.90
C LEU A 401 -6.64 -9.75 18.63
N LYS A 402 -6.63 -8.53 18.09
CA LYS A 402 -6.00 -7.37 18.73
C LYS A 402 -6.66 -7.05 20.08
N GLU A 403 -7.96 -7.30 20.21
CA GLU A 403 -8.73 -7.18 21.45
C GLU A 403 -8.46 -8.31 22.47
N LEU A 404 -7.70 -9.36 22.12
CA LEU A 404 -7.19 -10.37 23.06
C LEU A 404 -5.85 -9.94 23.70
N PHE A 405 -4.99 -9.19 22.99
CA PHE A 405 -3.67 -8.76 23.52
C PHE A 405 -3.70 -7.72 24.67
N ARG A 406 -4.89 -7.39 25.21
CA ARG A 406 -5.03 -6.63 26.48
C ARG A 406 -5.08 -7.52 27.72
N PHE A 407 -5.38 -8.81 27.54
CA PHE A 407 -5.36 -9.81 28.59
C PHE A 407 -3.94 -10.38 28.72
N SER A 408 -3.62 -10.99 29.85
CA SER A 408 -2.27 -11.51 30.14
C SER A 408 -2.01 -12.93 29.62
N GLU A 409 -3.03 -13.62 29.12
CA GLU A 409 -2.92 -15.00 28.63
C GLU A 409 -2.32 -15.13 27.21
N ASP A 410 -1.75 -16.30 26.91
CA ASP A 410 -0.96 -16.54 25.70
C ASP A 410 -1.83 -16.94 24.49
N SER A 411 -2.31 -15.94 23.75
CA SER A 411 -3.24 -16.09 22.61
C SER A 411 -2.57 -16.52 21.28
N ARG A 412 -1.35 -17.11 21.31
CA ARG A 412 -0.56 -17.42 20.10
C ARG A 412 -1.27 -18.33 19.11
N HIS A 413 -1.93 -19.38 19.60
CA HIS A 413 -2.67 -20.33 18.77
C HIS A 413 -3.73 -19.61 17.90
N LEU A 414 -4.56 -18.76 18.50
CA LEU A 414 -5.51 -17.91 17.77
C LEU A 414 -4.83 -16.91 16.84
N SER A 415 -3.65 -16.39 17.20
CA SER A 415 -2.86 -15.52 16.31
C SER A 415 -2.36 -16.26 15.08
N ASP A 416 -1.95 -17.52 15.22
CA ASP A 416 -1.51 -18.36 14.10
C ASP A 416 -2.70 -18.81 13.24
N ASP A 417 -3.86 -19.10 13.84
CA ASP A 417 -5.10 -19.45 13.13
C ASP A 417 -5.66 -18.27 12.32
N VAL A 418 -5.71 -17.05 12.88
CA VAL A 418 -6.06 -15.83 12.12
C VAL A 418 -5.05 -15.62 10.99
N LEU A 419 -3.75 -15.78 11.26
CA LEU A 419 -2.71 -15.63 10.24
C LEU A 419 -2.87 -16.67 9.11
N ALA A 420 -3.29 -17.90 9.43
CA ALA A 420 -3.58 -18.95 8.45
C ALA A 420 -4.79 -18.58 7.58
N VAL A 421 -5.94 -18.23 8.18
CA VAL A 421 -7.13 -17.79 7.42
C VAL A 421 -6.88 -16.53 6.60
N VAL A 422 -6.09 -15.57 7.09
CA VAL A 422 -5.66 -14.38 6.31
C VAL A 422 -4.83 -14.80 5.09
N LYS A 423 -3.90 -15.75 5.23
CA LYS A 423 -3.10 -16.28 4.10
C LYS A 423 -3.95 -17.07 3.11
N GLU A 424 -4.88 -17.88 3.60
CA GLU A 424 -5.82 -18.64 2.79
C GLU A 424 -6.70 -17.70 1.96
N HIS A 425 -7.31 -16.68 2.58
CA HIS A 425 -8.06 -15.63 1.88
C HIS A 425 -7.22 -14.96 0.78
N GLN A 426 -6.00 -14.51 1.10
CA GLN A 426 -5.14 -13.87 0.10
C GLN A 426 -4.69 -14.86 -1.01
N SER A 427 -4.55 -16.15 -0.70
CA SER A 427 -4.24 -17.19 -1.70
C SER A 427 -5.42 -17.41 -2.66
N VAL A 428 -6.63 -17.63 -2.15
CA VAL A 428 -7.84 -17.79 -2.98
C VAL A 428 -8.11 -16.52 -3.79
N LYS A 429 -7.96 -15.33 -3.19
CA LYS A 429 -8.06 -14.02 -3.89
C LYS A 429 -7.03 -13.87 -5.01
N CYS A 430 -5.77 -14.25 -4.78
CA CYS A 430 -4.73 -14.27 -5.82
C CYS A 430 -5.03 -15.29 -6.93
N ARG A 431 -5.58 -16.46 -6.61
CA ARG A 431 -6.00 -17.45 -7.61
C ARG A 431 -7.19 -16.96 -8.43
N ALA A 432 -8.23 -16.42 -7.78
CA ALA A 432 -9.41 -15.85 -8.44
C ALA A 432 -9.07 -14.68 -9.37
N THR A 433 -8.26 -13.71 -8.90
CA THR A 433 -7.80 -12.58 -9.74
C THR A 433 -6.97 -13.04 -10.93
N ARG A 434 -6.05 -14.00 -10.74
CA ARG A 434 -5.29 -14.61 -11.85
C ARG A 434 -6.20 -15.31 -12.85
N LEU A 435 -7.14 -16.14 -12.41
CA LEU A 435 -8.08 -16.87 -13.28
C LEU A 435 -9.03 -15.92 -14.04
N CYS A 436 -9.45 -14.81 -13.42
CA CYS A 436 -10.14 -13.72 -14.12
C CYS A 436 -9.28 -13.15 -15.26
N SER A 437 -8.00 -12.89 -15.02
CA SER A 437 -7.08 -12.30 -16.01
C SER A 437 -6.71 -13.29 -17.14
N GLU A 438 -6.48 -14.58 -16.81
CA GLU A 438 -6.26 -15.65 -17.80
C GLU A 438 -7.49 -15.86 -18.69
N SER A 439 -8.70 -15.88 -18.13
CA SER A 439 -9.94 -16.02 -18.92
C SER A 439 -10.27 -14.78 -19.74
N GLN A 440 -10.06 -13.58 -19.19
CA GLN A 440 -10.26 -12.31 -19.91
C GLN A 440 -9.26 -12.15 -21.08
N SER A 441 -7.99 -12.51 -20.89
CA SER A 441 -7.00 -12.48 -21.97
C SER A 441 -7.23 -13.57 -23.02
N GLY A 442 -7.68 -14.77 -22.62
CA GLY A 442 -8.14 -15.80 -23.54
C GLY A 442 -9.30 -15.34 -24.43
N LEU A 443 -10.30 -14.66 -23.84
CA LEU A 443 -11.41 -14.03 -24.58
C LEU A 443 -10.91 -12.92 -25.51
N ARG A 444 -10.00 -12.05 -25.05
CA ARG A 444 -9.42 -10.96 -25.87
C ARG A 444 -8.77 -11.50 -27.15
N ASN A 445 -7.96 -12.56 -27.04
CA ASN A 445 -7.25 -13.14 -28.18
C ASN A 445 -8.21 -13.68 -29.25
N ILE A 446 -9.28 -14.37 -28.85
CA ILE A 446 -10.29 -14.90 -29.79
C ILE A 446 -11.08 -13.76 -30.45
N LEU A 447 -11.45 -12.73 -29.67
CA LEU A 447 -12.24 -11.60 -30.16
C LEU A 447 -11.43 -10.63 -31.04
N GLN A 448 -10.09 -10.61 -30.96
CA GLN A 448 -9.21 -9.82 -31.82
C GLN A 448 -8.83 -10.50 -33.16
N ASP A 449 -9.03 -11.81 -33.34
CA ASP A 449 -8.64 -12.53 -34.57
C ASP A 449 -9.19 -11.91 -35.89
N PRO A 450 -10.45 -11.43 -35.97
CA PRO A 450 -10.94 -10.76 -37.18
C PRO A 450 -10.15 -9.49 -37.56
N LEU A 451 -9.59 -8.77 -36.58
CA LEU A 451 -8.76 -7.59 -36.80
C LEU A 451 -7.35 -7.98 -37.28
N LEU A 452 -6.77 -9.05 -36.72
CA LEU A 452 -5.50 -9.60 -37.17
C LEU A 452 -5.56 -10.04 -38.64
N VAL A 453 -6.62 -10.72 -39.04
CA VAL A 453 -6.83 -11.14 -40.45
C VAL A 453 -7.07 -9.94 -41.38
N TYR A 454 -7.67 -8.85 -40.88
CA TYR A 454 -7.78 -7.59 -41.63
C TYR A 454 -6.41 -6.97 -41.97
N THR A 455 -5.47 -6.92 -41.02
CA THR A 455 -4.15 -6.28 -41.29
C THR A 455 -3.36 -7.02 -42.37
N GLN A 456 -3.41 -8.35 -42.37
CA GLN A 456 -2.78 -9.20 -43.38
C GLN A 456 -3.37 -8.96 -44.78
N TRP A 457 -4.71 -8.96 -44.91
CA TRP A 457 -5.39 -8.65 -46.17
C TRP A 457 -5.05 -7.23 -46.66
N SER A 458 -5.06 -6.22 -45.77
CA SER A 458 -4.75 -4.83 -46.10
C SER A 458 -3.35 -4.66 -46.71
N HIS A 459 -2.36 -5.40 -46.21
CA HIS A 459 -1.00 -5.38 -46.74
C HIS A 459 -0.94 -5.98 -48.16
N MET A 460 -1.62 -7.11 -48.40
CA MET A 460 -1.70 -7.74 -49.72
C MET A 460 -2.39 -6.85 -50.77
N VAL A 461 -3.40 -6.08 -50.37
CA VAL A 461 -4.05 -5.11 -51.28
C VAL A 461 -3.08 -4.02 -51.72
N SER A 462 -2.32 -3.45 -50.78
CA SER A 462 -1.39 -2.36 -51.06
C SER A 462 -0.35 -2.77 -52.12
N GLN A 463 0.27 -3.94 -51.95
CA GLN A 463 1.25 -4.49 -52.91
C GLN A 463 0.66 -4.65 -54.33
N VAL A 464 -0.58 -5.14 -54.45
CA VAL A 464 -1.22 -5.37 -55.77
C VAL A 464 -1.72 -4.08 -56.41
N VAL A 465 -2.13 -3.08 -55.63
CA VAL A 465 -2.48 -1.75 -56.14
C VAL A 465 -1.24 -1.05 -56.69
N GLU A 466 -0.11 -1.10 -55.97
CA GLU A 466 1.18 -0.53 -56.40
C GLU A 466 1.72 -1.21 -57.66
N ALA A 467 1.86 -2.54 -57.68
CA ALA A 467 2.43 -3.29 -58.81
C ALA A 467 1.69 -3.14 -60.16
N SER A 468 0.48 -2.56 -60.13
CA SER A 468 -0.36 -2.36 -61.32
C SER A 468 -0.13 -1.04 -62.08
N THR A 469 0.76 -0.15 -61.60
CA THR A 469 1.00 1.21 -62.17
C THR A 469 1.65 1.22 -63.54
N GLU A 470 2.63 0.36 -63.80
CA GLU A 470 3.56 0.47 -64.94
C GLU A 470 3.39 -0.63 -65.99
N VAL A 471 2.25 -1.35 -65.97
CA VAL A 471 2.03 -2.52 -66.83
C VAL A 471 1.54 -2.13 -68.23
N THR A 472 2.36 -2.40 -69.26
CA THR A 472 2.03 -2.19 -70.68
C THR A 472 1.78 -3.47 -71.48
N ASP A 473 2.22 -4.64 -70.99
CA ASP A 473 2.04 -5.92 -71.68
C ASP A 473 0.72 -6.62 -71.33
N PHE A 474 0.11 -7.23 -72.35
CA PHE A 474 -1.18 -7.91 -72.28
C PHE A 474 -1.20 -9.06 -71.27
N SER A 475 -0.11 -9.84 -71.16
CA SER A 475 -0.06 -11.00 -70.27
C SER A 475 -0.04 -10.60 -68.80
N HIS A 476 0.75 -9.57 -68.43
CA HIS A 476 0.75 -9.01 -67.08
C HIS A 476 -0.55 -8.28 -66.75
N ILE A 477 -1.17 -7.56 -67.70
CA ILE A 477 -2.49 -6.91 -67.48
C ILE A 477 -3.54 -7.95 -67.08
N ALA A 478 -3.57 -9.10 -67.75
CA ALA A 478 -4.47 -10.21 -67.41
C ALA A 478 -4.19 -10.81 -66.01
N MET A 479 -2.92 -11.06 -65.66
CA MET A 479 -2.56 -11.58 -64.34
C MET A 479 -2.92 -10.61 -63.20
N MET A 480 -2.75 -9.30 -63.40
CA MET A 480 -3.12 -8.29 -62.40
C MET A 480 -4.64 -8.19 -62.20
N VAL A 481 -5.46 -8.36 -63.24
CA VAL A 481 -6.91 -8.47 -63.08
C VAL A 481 -7.29 -9.68 -62.22
N GLN A 482 -6.65 -10.84 -62.44
CA GLN A 482 -6.95 -12.07 -61.70
C GLN A 482 -6.44 -12.06 -60.24
N SER A 483 -5.38 -11.31 -59.91
CA SER A 483 -4.96 -11.11 -58.52
C SER A 483 -5.90 -10.17 -57.75
N ILE A 484 -6.34 -9.09 -58.39
CA ILE A 484 -7.34 -8.15 -57.87
C ILE A 484 -8.66 -8.89 -57.55
N GLU A 485 -9.14 -9.76 -58.43
CA GLU A 485 -10.38 -10.54 -58.20
C GLU A 485 -10.32 -11.44 -56.97
N ARG A 486 -9.17 -12.08 -56.69
CA ARG A 486 -8.98 -12.90 -55.49
C ARG A 486 -9.02 -12.06 -54.21
N LEU A 487 -8.40 -10.88 -54.23
CA LEU A 487 -8.40 -9.96 -53.08
C LEU A 487 -9.79 -9.37 -52.80
N LEU A 488 -10.56 -9.06 -53.84
CA LEU A 488 -11.96 -8.64 -53.73
C LEU A 488 -12.84 -9.72 -53.08
N LYS A 489 -12.67 -11.00 -53.46
CA LYS A 489 -13.40 -12.12 -52.83
C LYS A 489 -13.05 -12.27 -51.34
N ALA A 490 -11.77 -12.18 -50.98
CA ALA A 490 -11.33 -12.20 -49.58
C ALA A 490 -11.89 -11.02 -48.76
N SER A 491 -12.01 -9.84 -49.38
CA SER A 491 -12.59 -8.64 -48.75
C SER A 491 -14.05 -8.83 -48.29
N VAL A 492 -14.86 -9.54 -49.09
CA VAL A 492 -16.26 -9.85 -48.74
C VAL A 492 -16.35 -10.81 -47.55
N GLN A 493 -15.50 -11.85 -47.53
CA GLN A 493 -15.43 -12.77 -46.39
C GLN A 493 -14.95 -12.06 -45.11
N LEU A 494 -13.99 -11.14 -45.24
CA LEU A 494 -13.51 -10.32 -44.14
C LEU A 494 -14.59 -9.39 -43.59
N GLN A 495 -15.40 -8.75 -44.45
CA GLN A 495 -16.55 -7.93 -44.02
C GLN A 495 -17.55 -8.71 -43.17
N GLN A 496 -17.82 -9.98 -43.51
CA GLN A 496 -18.70 -10.84 -42.71
C GLN A 496 -18.11 -11.12 -41.31
N ARG A 497 -16.80 -11.39 -41.21
CA ARG A 497 -16.13 -11.64 -39.92
C ARG A 497 -16.06 -10.40 -39.03
N LEU A 498 -15.77 -9.23 -39.61
CA LEU A 498 -15.74 -7.95 -38.88
C LEU A 498 -17.14 -7.52 -38.42
N SER A 499 -18.18 -7.70 -39.24
CA SER A 499 -19.56 -7.39 -38.83
C SER A 499 -20.11 -8.35 -37.76
N LEU A 500 -19.72 -9.62 -37.77
CA LEU A 500 -20.05 -10.56 -36.68
C LEU A 500 -19.40 -10.15 -35.34
N LEU A 501 -18.19 -9.58 -35.36
CA LEU A 501 -17.56 -9.01 -34.17
C LEU A 501 -18.27 -7.70 -33.74
N GLN A 502 -18.72 -6.88 -34.68
CA GLN A 502 -19.42 -5.62 -34.41
C GLN A 502 -20.76 -5.82 -33.68
N VAL A 503 -21.47 -6.92 -33.96
CA VAL A 503 -22.71 -7.31 -33.26
C VAL A 503 -22.46 -7.75 -31.81
N LYS A 504 -21.20 -8.03 -31.43
CA LYS A 504 -20.80 -8.47 -30.08
C LYS A 504 -20.35 -7.32 -29.17
N GLY A 505 -20.65 -6.07 -29.51
CA GLY A 505 -20.30 -4.87 -28.71
C GLY A 505 -20.63 -5.01 -27.23
N ASP A 506 -21.89 -5.32 -26.90
CA ASP A 506 -22.38 -5.51 -25.53
C ASP A 506 -21.57 -6.55 -24.73
N LEU A 507 -21.05 -7.58 -25.42
CA LEU A 507 -20.19 -8.60 -24.80
C LEU A 507 -18.78 -8.04 -24.53
N LEU A 508 -18.21 -7.28 -25.47
CA LEU A 508 -16.94 -6.57 -25.28
C LEU A 508 -17.01 -5.61 -24.08
N ASP A 509 -18.09 -4.81 -24.00
CA ASP A 509 -18.35 -3.91 -22.87
C ASP A 509 -18.41 -4.69 -21.54
N SER A 510 -19.14 -5.81 -21.52
CA SER A 510 -19.30 -6.60 -20.29
C SER A 510 -18.01 -7.29 -19.81
N VAL A 511 -17.13 -7.72 -20.73
CA VAL A 511 -15.90 -8.48 -20.40
C VAL A 511 -14.68 -7.59 -20.22
N PHE A 512 -14.58 -6.46 -20.92
CA PHE A 512 -13.40 -5.57 -20.90
C PHE A 512 -13.64 -4.23 -20.21
N GLY A 513 -14.88 -3.86 -19.94
CA GLY A 513 -15.25 -2.53 -19.45
C GLY A 513 -15.14 -1.45 -20.55
N PRO A 514 -15.79 -0.28 -20.36
CA PRO A 514 -16.03 0.70 -21.43
C PRO A 514 -14.76 1.29 -22.06
N GLU A 515 -13.67 1.41 -21.30
CA GLU A 515 -12.37 1.85 -21.85
C GLU A 515 -11.71 0.77 -22.70
N GLY A 516 -11.77 -0.49 -22.23
CA GLY A 516 -11.16 -1.65 -22.86
C GLY A 516 -11.92 -2.18 -24.08
N SER A 517 -13.23 -1.95 -24.13
CA SER A 517 -14.08 -2.18 -25.31
C SER A 517 -14.00 -1.03 -26.29
N GLY A 518 -14.07 0.24 -25.83
CA GLY A 518 -14.05 1.44 -26.68
C GLY A 518 -12.86 1.46 -27.65
N SER A 519 -11.65 1.17 -27.17
CA SER A 519 -10.45 1.08 -28.02
C SER A 519 -10.57 0.00 -29.12
N LEU A 520 -11.19 -1.15 -28.81
CA LEU A 520 -11.41 -2.24 -29.79
C LEU A 520 -12.54 -1.90 -30.77
N GLN A 521 -13.57 -1.19 -30.30
CA GLN A 521 -14.69 -0.70 -31.09
C GLN A 521 -14.22 0.34 -32.10
N ASP A 522 -13.31 1.23 -31.70
CA ASP A 522 -12.66 2.21 -32.56
C ASP A 522 -11.74 1.54 -33.61
N GLU A 523 -10.87 0.61 -33.19
CA GLU A 523 -10.03 -0.20 -34.10
C GLU A 523 -10.88 -0.95 -35.14
N LEU A 524 -11.97 -1.59 -34.72
CA LEU A 524 -12.92 -2.28 -35.59
C LEU A 524 -13.61 -1.31 -36.55
N SER A 525 -14.03 -0.13 -36.07
CA SER A 525 -14.65 0.89 -36.92
C SER A 525 -13.67 1.44 -37.98
N ALA A 526 -12.39 1.59 -37.62
CA ALA A 526 -11.34 2.01 -38.54
C ALA A 526 -11.02 0.92 -39.57
N ALA A 527 -10.91 -0.35 -39.14
CA ALA A 527 -10.72 -1.50 -40.03
C ALA A 527 -11.87 -1.63 -41.05
N LEU A 528 -13.12 -1.47 -40.62
CA LEU A 528 -14.30 -1.50 -41.49
C LEU A 528 -14.26 -0.38 -42.56
N ARG A 529 -13.96 0.87 -42.17
CA ARG A 529 -13.84 2.01 -43.10
C ARG A 529 -12.70 1.82 -44.10
N ASN A 530 -11.52 1.43 -43.61
CA ASN A 530 -10.32 1.26 -44.43
C ASN A 530 -10.44 0.05 -45.37
N ARG A 531 -11.11 -1.03 -44.96
CA ARG A 531 -11.45 -2.15 -45.85
C ARG A 531 -12.29 -1.70 -47.04
N GLU A 532 -13.29 -0.83 -46.82
CA GLU A 532 -14.15 -0.34 -47.90
C GLU A 532 -13.41 0.60 -48.87
N LEU A 533 -12.51 1.43 -48.36
CA LEU A 533 -11.61 2.25 -49.19
C LEU A 533 -10.70 1.37 -50.06
N LEU A 534 -10.08 0.35 -49.48
CA LEU A 534 -9.21 -0.59 -50.21
C LEU A 534 -10.00 -1.46 -51.22
N HIS A 535 -11.24 -1.82 -50.90
CA HIS A 535 -12.13 -2.56 -51.80
C HIS A 535 -12.53 -1.71 -53.02
N THR A 536 -12.90 -0.45 -52.82
CA THR A 536 -13.27 0.47 -53.91
C THR A 536 -12.07 0.84 -54.79
N GLN A 537 -10.87 0.99 -54.22
CA GLN A 537 -9.63 1.14 -54.98
C GLN A 537 -9.34 -0.07 -55.89
N LEU A 538 -9.49 -1.30 -55.39
CA LEU A 538 -9.33 -2.53 -56.19
C LEU A 538 -10.32 -2.59 -57.37
N LEU A 539 -11.60 -2.24 -57.14
CA LEU A 539 -12.62 -2.19 -58.19
C LEU A 539 -12.27 -1.15 -59.28
N GLN A 540 -11.85 0.06 -58.86
CA GLN A 540 -11.40 1.11 -59.77
C GLN A 540 -10.17 0.67 -60.58
N ARG A 541 -9.25 -0.09 -59.95
CA ARG A 541 -8.04 -0.60 -60.62
C ARG A 541 -8.35 -1.67 -61.65
N LYS A 542 -9.29 -2.57 -61.34
CA LYS A 542 -9.78 -3.62 -62.26
C LYS A 542 -10.33 -3.01 -63.55
N SER A 543 -11.26 -2.05 -63.45
CA SER A 543 -11.92 -1.45 -64.62
C SER A 543 -10.93 -0.73 -65.55
N ARG A 544 -9.95 0.00 -65.00
CA ARG A 544 -8.90 0.67 -65.79
C ARG A 544 -8.02 -0.32 -66.57
N LEU A 545 -7.68 -1.48 -65.99
CA LEU A 545 -6.90 -2.51 -66.68
C LEU A 545 -7.72 -3.20 -67.79
N GLN A 546 -9.01 -3.49 -67.53
CA GLN A 546 -9.90 -4.09 -68.53
C GLN A 546 -10.10 -3.18 -69.77
N GLY A 547 -10.15 -1.85 -69.59
CA GLY A 547 -10.26 -0.89 -70.70
C GLY A 547 -9.05 -0.84 -71.64
N LEU A 548 -7.87 -1.33 -71.22
CA LEU A 548 -6.67 -1.41 -72.07
C LEU A 548 -6.70 -2.66 -72.97
N ILE A 549 -7.27 -3.76 -72.49
CA ILE A 549 -7.40 -5.04 -73.21
C ILE A 549 -8.21 -4.88 -74.51
N SER A 550 -9.24 -4.01 -74.51
CA SER A 550 -10.09 -3.79 -75.68
C SER A 550 -9.33 -3.12 -76.83
N ARG A 551 -8.67 -1.98 -76.56
CA ARG A 551 -8.09 -1.11 -77.61
C ARG A 551 -6.95 -1.75 -78.40
N THR A 552 -6.24 -2.72 -77.83
CA THR A 552 -5.14 -3.39 -78.55
C THR A 552 -5.63 -4.41 -79.58
N LYS A 553 -6.90 -4.84 -79.52
CA LYS A 553 -7.49 -5.75 -80.50
C LYS A 553 -7.80 -5.04 -81.82
N ASP A 554 -8.51 -3.91 -81.73
CA ASP A 554 -9.13 -3.23 -82.88
C ASP A 554 -8.11 -2.72 -83.92
N PHE A 555 -6.86 -2.49 -83.51
CA PHE A 555 -5.75 -2.15 -84.43
C PHE A 555 -5.33 -3.31 -85.34
N GLY A 556 -5.36 -4.55 -84.85
CA GLY A 556 -4.83 -5.71 -85.57
C GLY A 556 -5.66 -6.05 -86.81
N ASP A 557 -6.99 -6.10 -86.64
CA ASP A 557 -7.94 -6.52 -87.68
C ASP A 557 -7.92 -5.54 -88.89
N ALA A 558 -7.70 -4.25 -88.65
CA ALA A 558 -7.66 -3.22 -89.69
C ALA A 558 -6.35 -3.22 -90.50
N HIS A 559 -5.23 -3.67 -89.91
CA HIS A 559 -3.91 -3.67 -90.57
C HIS A 559 -3.80 -4.75 -91.67
N GLU A 560 -4.37 -5.94 -91.46
CA GLU A 560 -4.38 -7.01 -92.48
C GLU A 560 -5.21 -6.64 -93.71
N LEU A 561 -6.34 -5.94 -93.52
CA LEU A 561 -7.26 -5.57 -94.59
C LEU A 561 -6.62 -4.63 -95.65
N ILE A 562 -5.79 -3.67 -95.23
CA ILE A 562 -5.09 -2.78 -96.15
C ILE A 562 -3.98 -3.54 -96.89
N ARG A 563 -3.25 -4.42 -96.20
CA ARG A 563 -2.16 -5.22 -96.78
C ARG A 563 -2.66 -6.13 -97.91
N SER A 564 -3.83 -6.74 -97.75
CA SER A 564 -4.41 -7.62 -98.78
C SER A 564 -4.83 -6.87 -100.05
N LYS A 565 -5.36 -5.64 -99.93
CA LYS A 565 -5.69 -4.79 -101.08
C LYS A 565 -4.46 -4.37 -101.89
N LEU A 566 -3.39 -3.93 -101.23
CA LEU A 566 -2.16 -3.52 -101.92
C LEU A 566 -1.50 -4.68 -102.68
N ALA A 567 -1.58 -5.91 -102.15
CA ALA A 567 -1.09 -7.10 -102.86
C ALA A 567 -1.90 -7.36 -104.15
N ALA A 568 -3.23 -7.29 -104.10
CA ALA A 568 -4.09 -7.50 -105.27
C ALA A 568 -3.83 -6.50 -106.40
N LEU A 569 -3.69 -5.20 -106.07
CA LEU A 569 -3.40 -4.14 -107.03
C LEU A 569 -2.02 -4.30 -107.68
N ARG A 570 -1.01 -4.81 -106.95
CA ARG A 570 0.30 -5.15 -107.52
C ARG A 570 0.18 -6.23 -108.59
N ASP A 571 -0.55 -7.29 -108.28
CA ASP A 571 -0.60 -8.47 -109.13
C ASP A 571 -1.47 -8.21 -110.39
N GLN A 572 -2.46 -7.31 -110.29
CA GLN A 572 -3.18 -6.74 -111.44
C GLN A 572 -2.27 -5.88 -112.33
N LEU A 573 -1.41 -5.02 -111.75
CA LEU A 573 -0.47 -4.21 -112.53
C LEU A 573 0.50 -5.08 -113.35
N MET A 574 1.01 -6.17 -112.75
CA MET A 574 1.88 -7.12 -113.44
C MET A 574 1.16 -7.90 -114.55
N ALA A 575 -0.14 -8.19 -114.39
CA ALA A 575 -0.93 -8.93 -115.38
C ALA A 575 -1.21 -8.13 -116.67
N ALA A 576 -1.15 -6.80 -116.61
CA ALA A 576 -1.42 -5.90 -117.74
C ALA A 576 -0.15 -5.53 -118.56
N ASP A 577 1.06 -5.89 -118.12
CA ASP A 577 2.32 -5.45 -118.73
C ASP A 577 2.82 -6.38 -119.86
N GLY A 578 2.12 -6.38 -121.00
CA GLY A 578 2.47 -7.15 -122.20
C GLY A 578 2.20 -6.41 -123.51
N LEU A 579 3.05 -6.62 -124.54
CA LEU A 579 2.91 -5.97 -125.84
C LEU A 579 1.61 -6.39 -126.57
N GLN A 580 0.95 -5.42 -127.20
CA GLN A 580 -0.37 -5.60 -127.84
C GLN A 580 -0.26 -5.66 -129.38
N PRO A 581 -1.17 -6.37 -130.08
CA PRO A 581 -1.11 -6.59 -131.53
C PRO A 581 -1.58 -5.40 -132.37
N ASP A 582 -2.58 -4.65 -131.91
CA ASP A 582 -3.16 -3.55 -132.66
C ASP A 582 -3.36 -2.28 -131.82
N ILE A 583 -3.74 -1.21 -132.50
CA ILE A 583 -3.86 0.14 -131.93
C ILE A 583 -5.03 0.31 -130.95
N LEU A 584 -6.06 -0.54 -131.05
CA LEU A 584 -7.21 -0.57 -130.13
C LEU A 584 -6.87 -1.36 -128.86
N ALA A 585 -6.14 -2.47 -129.01
CA ALA A 585 -5.60 -3.23 -127.90
C ALA A 585 -4.59 -2.42 -127.08
N LYS A 586 -3.68 -1.66 -127.72
CA LYS A 586 -2.80 -0.70 -127.04
C LYS A 586 -3.58 0.36 -126.24
N LYS A 587 -4.64 0.95 -126.84
CA LYS A 587 -5.51 1.92 -126.13
C LYS A 587 -6.22 1.30 -124.92
N SER A 588 -6.79 0.10 -125.07
CA SER A 588 -7.43 -0.66 -123.98
C SER A 588 -6.48 -0.93 -122.80
N GLN A 589 -5.23 -1.27 -123.08
CA GLN A 589 -4.19 -1.46 -122.06
C GLN A 589 -3.89 -0.17 -121.28
N SER A 590 -3.81 0.98 -121.96
CA SER A 590 -3.57 2.28 -121.33
C SER A 590 -4.67 2.65 -120.31
N ASP A 591 -5.92 2.37 -120.66
CA ASP A 591 -7.07 2.61 -119.77
C ASP A 591 -7.10 1.66 -118.56
N GLN A 592 -6.60 0.43 -118.70
CA GLN A 592 -6.42 -0.49 -117.56
C GLN A 592 -5.36 0.03 -116.57
N PHE A 593 -4.22 0.54 -117.06
CA PHE A 593 -3.21 1.16 -116.20
C PHE A 593 -3.73 2.43 -115.49
N ARG A 594 -4.56 3.25 -116.16
CA ARG A 594 -5.25 4.39 -115.54
C ARG A 594 -6.15 3.98 -114.39
N LEU A 595 -6.89 2.87 -114.53
CA LEU A 595 -7.82 2.40 -113.51
C LEU A 595 -7.08 1.90 -112.26
N ILE A 596 -6.01 1.10 -112.46
CA ILE A 596 -5.14 0.62 -111.38
C ILE A 596 -4.47 1.78 -110.62
N LEU A 597 -4.10 2.86 -111.32
CA LEU A 597 -3.53 4.06 -110.68
C LEU A 597 -4.53 4.72 -109.72
N LYS A 598 -5.81 4.80 -110.11
CA LYS A 598 -6.86 5.40 -109.28
C LYS A 598 -7.19 4.57 -108.04
N ASP A 599 -7.28 3.25 -108.17
CA ASP A 599 -7.55 2.36 -107.03
C ASP A 599 -6.41 2.40 -105.97
N LEU A 600 -5.20 2.79 -106.39
CA LEU A 600 -4.09 3.08 -105.49
C LEU A 600 -4.22 4.44 -104.78
N GLU A 601 -4.84 5.45 -105.39
CA GLU A 601 -5.13 6.73 -104.73
C GLU A 601 -6.19 6.54 -103.62
N ASP A 602 -7.24 5.74 -103.87
CA ASP A 602 -8.24 5.38 -102.84
C ASP A 602 -7.66 4.58 -101.65
N CYS A 603 -6.48 3.96 -101.80
CA CYS A 603 -5.77 3.31 -100.70
C CYS A 603 -5.11 4.30 -99.73
N GLU A 604 -4.79 5.53 -100.15
CA GLU A 604 -4.08 6.52 -99.32
C GLU A 604 -4.90 6.91 -98.08
N ALA A 605 -6.18 7.26 -98.28
CA ALA A 605 -7.09 7.66 -97.21
C ALA A 605 -7.29 6.56 -96.14
N HIS A 606 -7.21 5.28 -96.53
CA HIS A 606 -7.30 4.16 -95.61
C HIS A 606 -6.04 4.03 -94.74
N ILE A 607 -4.86 4.36 -95.28
CA ILE A 607 -3.59 4.36 -94.53
C ILE A 607 -3.58 5.51 -93.51
N THR A 608 -4.03 6.72 -93.88
CA THR A 608 -4.14 7.87 -92.96
C THR A 608 -5.12 7.61 -91.81
N ALA A 609 -6.21 6.87 -92.07
CA ALA A 609 -7.11 6.45 -91.00
C ALA A 609 -6.42 5.53 -89.98
N LEU A 610 -5.56 4.61 -90.43
CA LEU A 610 -4.83 3.68 -89.57
C LEU A 610 -3.81 4.38 -88.65
N GLU A 611 -3.23 5.50 -89.09
CA GLU A 611 -2.33 6.34 -88.26
C GLU A 611 -3.01 6.82 -86.97
N THR A 612 -4.31 7.11 -87.01
CA THR A 612 -5.07 7.61 -85.83
C THR A 612 -5.24 6.57 -84.72
N LEU A 613 -5.07 5.28 -85.01
CA LEU A 613 -5.23 4.18 -84.06
C LEU A 613 -3.91 3.81 -83.34
N VAL A 614 -2.77 4.37 -83.74
CA VAL A 614 -1.44 4.04 -83.18
C VAL A 614 -1.03 5.06 -82.12
N SER A 615 -1.13 4.71 -80.83
CA SER A 615 -0.79 5.63 -79.73
C SER A 615 -0.14 5.03 -78.47
N SER A 616 0.32 3.77 -78.50
CA SER A 616 1.07 3.19 -77.35
C SER A 616 2.06 2.06 -77.69
N SER A 617 1.88 1.34 -78.80
CA SER A 617 2.72 0.19 -79.16
C SER A 617 3.83 0.56 -80.15
N GLN A 618 5.08 0.31 -79.76
CA GLN A 618 6.25 0.47 -80.63
C GLN A 618 6.22 -0.50 -81.81
N SER A 619 5.70 -1.72 -81.62
CA SER A 619 5.52 -2.71 -82.68
C SER A 619 4.56 -2.20 -83.75
N SER A 620 3.41 -1.65 -83.34
CA SER A 620 2.35 -1.16 -84.22
C SER A 620 2.82 -0.01 -85.13
N ARG A 621 3.74 0.86 -84.67
CA ARG A 621 4.37 1.88 -85.54
C ARG A 621 5.15 1.24 -86.70
N THR A 622 6.05 0.31 -86.40
CA THR A 622 6.94 -0.31 -87.41
C THR A 622 6.21 -1.15 -88.46
N GLN A 623 4.97 -1.57 -88.17
CA GLN A 623 4.10 -2.28 -89.11
C GLN A 623 3.41 -1.31 -90.09
N LEU A 624 2.94 -0.16 -89.60
CA LEU A 624 2.31 0.89 -90.39
C LEU A 624 3.28 1.61 -91.33
N GLU A 625 4.48 1.94 -90.84
CA GLU A 625 5.57 2.53 -91.64
C GLU A 625 5.86 1.70 -92.90
N ARG A 626 5.85 0.36 -92.77
CA ARG A 626 6.10 -0.60 -93.85
C ARG A 626 5.00 -0.60 -94.91
N LEU A 627 3.73 -0.63 -94.50
CA LEU A 627 2.59 -0.48 -95.42
C LEU A 627 2.68 0.81 -96.24
N SER A 628 3.04 1.92 -95.59
CA SER A 628 3.15 3.22 -96.25
C SER A 628 4.24 3.25 -97.34
N ALA A 629 5.28 2.44 -97.21
CA ALA A 629 6.37 2.33 -98.18
C ALA A 629 5.99 1.44 -99.38
N GLU A 630 5.30 0.32 -99.14
CA GLU A 630 4.81 -0.58 -100.18
C GLU A 630 3.81 0.12 -101.12
N TRP A 631 2.87 0.88 -100.56
CA TRP A 631 1.91 1.70 -101.33
C TRP A 631 2.62 2.74 -102.21
N LYS A 632 3.57 3.52 -101.66
CA LYS A 632 4.35 4.54 -102.40
C LYS A 632 5.12 3.94 -103.57
N HIS A 633 5.61 2.71 -103.43
CA HIS A 633 6.32 2.00 -104.50
C HIS A 633 5.36 1.61 -105.64
N LEU A 634 4.20 1.00 -105.33
CA LEU A 634 3.19 0.63 -106.33
C LEU A 634 2.68 1.83 -107.13
N HIS A 635 2.27 2.89 -106.43
CA HIS A 635 1.70 4.10 -107.04
C HIS A 635 2.69 4.76 -108.02
N LYS A 636 4.00 4.74 -107.72
CA LYS A 636 5.03 5.19 -108.66
C LYS A 636 5.15 4.27 -109.88
N ALA A 637 5.09 2.95 -109.71
CA ALA A 637 5.22 1.98 -110.81
C ALA A 637 4.05 2.07 -111.81
N ALA A 638 2.80 2.11 -111.31
CA ALA A 638 1.61 2.23 -112.15
C ALA A 638 1.64 3.51 -113.01
N ARG A 639 2.09 4.63 -112.44
CA ARG A 639 2.18 5.93 -113.13
C ARG A 639 3.15 5.91 -114.32
N VAL A 640 4.25 5.17 -114.24
CA VAL A 640 5.20 5.01 -115.36
C VAL A 640 4.57 4.21 -116.50
N LYS A 641 3.84 3.14 -116.18
CA LYS A 641 3.21 2.27 -117.19
C LYS A 641 2.11 2.93 -118.00
N VAL A 642 1.34 3.86 -117.40
CA VAL A 642 0.42 4.73 -118.15
C VAL A 642 1.19 5.50 -119.23
N HIS A 643 2.26 6.21 -118.86
CA HIS A 643 3.03 7.06 -119.78
C HIS A 643 3.70 6.26 -120.91
N GLU A 644 4.30 5.10 -120.61
CA GLU A 644 4.90 4.19 -121.62
C GLU A 644 3.87 3.70 -122.64
N SER A 645 2.62 3.47 -122.21
CA SER A 645 1.54 3.00 -123.08
C SER A 645 1.04 4.09 -124.04
N GLU A 646 0.96 5.34 -123.59
CA GLU A 646 0.46 6.47 -124.39
C GLU A 646 1.41 6.83 -125.56
N GLU A 647 2.73 6.79 -125.32
CA GLU A 647 3.72 7.01 -126.38
C GLU A 647 3.64 5.92 -127.47
N SER A 648 3.53 4.64 -127.09
CA SER A 648 3.41 3.49 -128.00
C SER A 648 2.12 3.47 -128.85
N ILE A 649 1.10 4.22 -128.43
CA ILE A 649 -0.13 4.47 -129.20
C ILE A 649 0.12 5.57 -130.24
N ALA A 650 0.67 6.72 -129.83
CA ALA A 650 0.88 7.86 -130.72
C ALA A 650 1.85 7.54 -131.87
N GLU A 651 2.89 6.75 -131.62
CA GLU A 651 3.80 6.25 -132.66
C GLU A 651 3.06 5.40 -133.71
N HIS A 652 2.10 4.57 -133.28
CA HIS A 652 1.30 3.71 -134.17
C HIS A 652 0.32 4.52 -135.02
N GLU A 653 -0.31 5.57 -134.46
CA GLU A 653 -1.22 6.46 -135.21
C GLU A 653 -0.47 7.18 -136.33
N SER A 654 0.70 7.76 -136.03
CA SER A 654 1.51 8.49 -137.03
C SER A 654 1.99 7.61 -138.19
N PHE A 655 2.19 6.31 -137.98
CA PHE A 655 2.57 5.38 -139.05
C PHE A 655 1.38 5.07 -139.98
N HIS A 656 0.20 4.82 -139.40
CA HIS A 656 -0.98 4.41 -140.16
C HIS A 656 -1.46 5.51 -141.14
N ASP A 657 -1.48 6.76 -140.69
CA ASP A 657 -1.83 7.91 -141.52
C ASP A 657 -0.83 8.13 -142.68
N SER A 658 0.48 7.95 -142.42
CA SER A 658 1.52 7.99 -143.46
C SER A 658 1.29 6.92 -144.54
N LEU A 659 0.99 5.69 -144.16
CA LEU A 659 0.78 4.58 -145.08
C LEU A 659 -0.45 4.79 -145.99
N LEU A 660 -1.59 5.20 -145.41
CA LEU A 660 -2.82 5.49 -146.15
C LEU A 660 -2.64 6.61 -147.19
N ASN A 661 -1.83 7.62 -146.86
CA ASN A 661 -1.56 8.75 -147.76
C ASN A 661 -0.81 8.30 -149.03
N VAL A 662 0.21 7.43 -148.87
CA VAL A 662 1.01 6.93 -150.01
C VAL A 662 0.21 5.91 -150.85
N GLU A 663 -0.59 5.01 -150.26
CA GLU A 663 -1.48 4.12 -151.04
C GLU A 663 -2.44 4.91 -151.93
N LYS A 664 -3.01 6.00 -151.38
CA LYS A 664 -3.97 6.85 -152.09
C LYS A 664 -3.32 7.60 -153.27
N TRP A 665 -2.11 8.12 -153.11
CA TRP A 665 -1.38 8.75 -154.23
C TRP A 665 -1.03 7.73 -155.31
N LEU A 666 -0.55 6.54 -154.93
CA LEU A 666 -0.21 5.45 -155.86
C LEU A 666 -1.40 5.02 -156.72
N MET A 667 -2.59 4.88 -156.13
CA MET A 667 -3.82 4.55 -156.85
C MET A 667 -4.17 5.61 -157.92
N ILE A 668 -4.17 6.89 -157.53
CA ILE A 668 -4.55 8.00 -158.41
C ILE A 668 -3.55 8.14 -159.56
N MET A 669 -2.26 8.01 -159.27
CA MET A 669 -1.22 8.16 -160.30
C MET A 669 -1.23 6.99 -161.30
N LYS A 670 -1.63 5.78 -160.88
CA LYS A 670 -1.82 4.63 -161.78
C LYS A 670 -2.90 4.91 -162.82
N GLN A 671 -4.06 5.39 -162.40
CA GLN A 671 -5.16 5.73 -163.30
C GLN A 671 -4.80 6.87 -164.26
N LYS A 672 -4.07 7.89 -163.80
CA LYS A 672 -3.52 8.95 -164.68
C LYS A 672 -2.64 8.34 -165.78
N LEU A 673 -1.66 7.52 -165.42
CA LEU A 673 -0.73 6.92 -166.40
C LEU A 673 -1.43 5.96 -167.36
N GLU A 674 -2.38 5.15 -166.89
CA GLU A 674 -3.17 4.26 -167.76
C GLU A 674 -3.99 5.04 -168.80
N SER A 675 -4.49 6.24 -168.46
CA SER A 675 -5.33 7.04 -169.36
C SER A 675 -4.63 7.51 -170.65
N PHE A 676 -3.31 7.69 -170.64
CA PHE A 676 -2.56 8.22 -171.78
C PHE A 676 -2.36 7.23 -172.95
N TYR A 677 -2.65 5.94 -172.75
CA TYR A 677 -2.43 4.87 -173.73
C TYR A 677 -3.57 4.70 -174.78
N CYS A 678 -4.72 5.36 -174.62
CA CYS A 678 -5.89 5.08 -175.47
C CYS A 678 -5.86 5.83 -176.83
N PRO A 679 -5.93 5.15 -178.00
CA PRO A 679 -5.74 5.81 -179.30
C PRO A 679 -6.84 6.79 -179.75
N SER A 680 -8.00 6.81 -179.11
CA SER A 680 -9.19 7.60 -179.51
C SER A 680 -9.61 8.68 -178.50
N GLY A 681 -8.76 8.99 -177.50
CA GLY A 681 -9.03 10.02 -176.48
C GLY A 681 -8.58 11.44 -176.89
N GLU A 682 -9.12 12.44 -176.19
CA GLU A 682 -9.13 13.89 -176.52
C GLU A 682 -7.76 14.59 -176.65
N TRP A 683 -6.64 13.89 -176.43
CA TRP A 683 -5.32 14.51 -176.28
C TRP A 683 -4.50 14.49 -177.57
N SER A 684 -4.10 15.68 -178.04
CA SER A 684 -3.10 15.84 -179.12
C SER A 684 -1.73 15.26 -178.71
N VAL A 685 -0.90 14.92 -179.71
CA VAL A 685 0.36 14.18 -179.49
C VAL A 685 1.32 14.93 -178.57
N GLU A 686 1.56 16.22 -178.81
CA GLU A 686 2.43 17.03 -177.93
C GLU A 686 1.83 17.26 -176.53
N GLY A 687 0.49 17.34 -176.44
CA GLY A 687 -0.21 17.50 -175.15
C GLY A 687 0.01 16.30 -174.22
N ARG A 688 -0.04 15.07 -174.75
CA ARG A 688 0.26 13.85 -173.97
C ARG A 688 1.68 13.86 -173.42
N GLN A 689 2.64 14.43 -174.17
CA GLN A 689 4.05 14.44 -173.77
C GLN A 689 4.30 15.35 -172.56
N HIS A 690 3.72 16.56 -172.56
CA HIS A 690 3.92 17.52 -171.48
C HIS A 690 3.21 17.12 -170.17
N GLU A 691 1.99 16.58 -170.25
CA GLU A 691 1.24 16.12 -169.07
C GLU A 691 1.91 14.88 -168.44
N ALA A 692 2.38 13.93 -169.26
CA ALA A 692 3.10 12.75 -168.78
C ALA A 692 4.45 13.11 -168.13
N GLN A 693 5.21 14.07 -168.69
CA GLN A 693 6.43 14.57 -168.06
C GLN A 693 6.17 15.26 -166.72
N ARG A 694 5.04 15.99 -166.55
CA ARG A 694 4.69 16.58 -165.25
C ARG A 694 4.35 15.49 -164.22
N ALA A 695 3.58 14.47 -164.60
CA ALA A 695 3.26 13.34 -163.72
C ALA A 695 4.50 12.53 -163.28
N LEU A 696 5.48 12.38 -164.17
CA LEU A 696 6.78 11.77 -163.85
C LEU A 696 7.59 12.58 -162.83
N GLY A 697 7.42 13.91 -162.80
CA GLY A 697 8.12 14.81 -161.87
C GLY A 697 7.73 14.65 -160.39
N GLU A 698 6.56 14.06 -160.09
CA GLU A 698 6.10 13.86 -158.70
C GLU A 698 6.81 12.68 -157.99
N PHE A 699 7.44 11.76 -158.72
CA PHE A 699 7.97 10.50 -158.15
C PHE A 699 9.10 10.68 -157.13
N PRO A 700 10.15 11.50 -157.34
CA PRO A 700 11.28 11.58 -156.40
C PRO A 700 10.89 12.08 -154.99
N GLU A 701 9.87 12.94 -154.90
CA GLU A 701 9.35 13.41 -153.60
C GLU A 701 8.62 12.28 -152.86
N LYS A 702 7.84 11.47 -153.58
CA LYS A 702 7.08 10.36 -152.99
C LYS A 702 7.92 9.12 -152.70
N GLU A 703 9.05 8.94 -153.39
CA GLU A 703 10.04 7.91 -153.05
C GLU A 703 10.72 8.20 -151.70
N LEU A 704 11.04 9.47 -151.41
CA LEU A 704 11.52 9.89 -150.09
C LEU A 704 10.43 9.70 -149.01
N GLN A 705 9.17 10.02 -149.32
CA GLN A 705 8.05 9.86 -148.40
C GLN A 705 7.75 8.37 -148.10
N LEU A 706 7.98 7.47 -149.07
CA LEU A 706 7.93 6.02 -148.89
C LEU A 706 9.01 5.53 -147.90
N GLN A 707 10.26 5.96 -148.08
CA GLN A 707 11.38 5.59 -147.18
C GLN A 707 11.17 6.10 -145.75
N GLN A 708 10.58 7.29 -145.58
CA GLN A 708 10.29 7.82 -144.24
C GLN A 708 9.18 7.04 -143.52
N MET A 709 8.15 6.60 -144.25
CA MET A 709 7.11 5.70 -143.74
C MET A 709 7.67 4.33 -143.36
N GLU A 710 8.68 3.82 -144.09
CA GLU A 710 9.33 2.54 -143.81
C GLU A 710 10.12 2.56 -142.49
N VAL A 711 10.79 3.68 -142.18
CA VAL A 711 11.42 3.91 -140.87
C VAL A 711 10.38 4.04 -139.74
N GLN A 712 9.26 4.72 -139.98
CA GLN A 712 8.16 4.80 -139.01
C GLN A 712 7.57 3.42 -138.70
N GLY A 713 7.35 2.59 -139.73
CA GLY A 713 6.89 1.21 -139.57
C GLY A 713 7.83 0.39 -138.69
N GLN A 714 9.14 0.50 -138.91
CA GLN A 714 10.14 -0.20 -138.11
C GLN A 714 10.08 0.14 -136.62
N GLY A 715 9.88 1.42 -136.27
CA GLY A 715 9.70 1.83 -134.86
C GLY A 715 8.41 1.29 -134.23
N VAL A 716 7.32 1.23 -134.98
CA VAL A 716 6.05 0.67 -134.50
C VAL A 716 6.12 -0.85 -134.35
N LEU A 717 6.88 -1.56 -135.19
CA LEU A 717 7.10 -3.01 -135.09
C LEU A 717 7.75 -3.38 -133.74
N GLU A 718 8.78 -2.67 -133.29
CA GLU A 718 9.48 -2.95 -132.02
C GLU A 718 8.56 -2.87 -130.78
N ARG A 719 7.44 -2.15 -130.87
CA ARG A 719 6.51 -1.89 -129.77
C ARG A 719 5.14 -2.55 -129.96
N THR A 720 5.04 -3.52 -130.88
CA THR A 720 3.80 -4.23 -131.25
C THR A 720 4.06 -5.74 -131.20
N SER A 721 3.09 -6.56 -130.77
CA SER A 721 3.30 -8.01 -130.64
C SER A 721 3.49 -8.69 -132.01
N GLU A 722 4.15 -9.86 -132.02
CA GLU A 722 4.52 -10.59 -133.25
C GLU A 722 3.31 -10.85 -134.18
N GLU A 723 2.13 -11.10 -133.60
CA GLU A 723 0.88 -11.30 -134.35
C GLU A 723 0.46 -10.04 -135.13
N GLY A 724 0.65 -8.86 -134.55
CA GLY A 724 0.39 -7.56 -135.19
C GLY A 724 1.48 -7.15 -136.19
N GLN A 725 2.75 -7.46 -135.89
CA GLN A 725 3.89 -7.16 -136.76
C GLN A 725 3.71 -7.73 -138.19
N VAL A 726 3.13 -8.94 -138.30
CA VAL A 726 2.84 -9.61 -139.57
C VAL A 726 1.89 -8.81 -140.47
N HIS A 727 1.01 -7.97 -139.91
CA HIS A 727 0.13 -7.10 -140.67
C HIS A 727 0.87 -5.84 -141.17
N ILE A 728 1.58 -5.16 -140.27
CA ILE A 728 2.40 -3.97 -140.61
C ILE A 728 3.40 -4.29 -141.73
N LEU A 729 4.14 -5.40 -141.62
CA LEU A 729 5.09 -5.86 -142.64
C LEU A 729 4.43 -6.20 -143.99
N ARG A 730 3.20 -6.75 -143.96
CA ARG A 730 2.44 -7.07 -145.18
C ARG A 730 2.03 -5.80 -145.92
N ASP A 731 1.56 -4.79 -145.19
CA ASP A 731 1.07 -3.55 -145.78
C ASP A 731 2.24 -2.69 -146.33
N MET A 732 3.37 -2.64 -145.61
CA MET A 732 4.62 -2.04 -146.12
C MET A 732 5.10 -2.72 -147.42
N LYS A 733 5.09 -4.05 -147.48
CA LYS A 733 5.52 -4.80 -148.67
C LYS A 733 4.55 -4.62 -149.85
N ARG A 734 3.24 -4.63 -149.58
CA ARG A 734 2.18 -4.33 -150.58
C ARG A 734 2.39 -2.94 -151.18
N LEU A 735 2.73 -1.95 -150.35
CA LEU A 735 3.00 -0.58 -150.78
C LEU A 735 4.22 -0.53 -151.72
N GLN A 736 5.36 -1.12 -151.33
CA GLN A 736 6.56 -1.23 -152.18
C GLN A 736 6.28 -1.93 -153.53
N GLU A 737 5.56 -3.06 -153.53
CA GLU A 737 5.19 -3.78 -154.76
C GLU A 737 4.34 -2.90 -155.69
N SER A 738 3.39 -2.14 -155.14
CA SER A 738 2.56 -1.21 -155.91
C SER A 738 3.33 0.02 -156.42
N TRP A 739 4.34 0.50 -155.68
CA TRP A 739 5.28 1.54 -156.11
C TRP A 739 6.09 1.10 -157.33
N PHE A 740 6.73 -0.09 -157.28
CA PHE A 740 7.49 -0.62 -158.40
C PHE A 740 6.61 -0.92 -159.63
N ALA A 741 5.38 -1.38 -159.44
CA ALA A 741 4.44 -1.58 -160.54
C ALA A 741 4.09 -0.24 -161.24
N LEU A 742 3.84 0.82 -160.47
CA LEU A 742 3.58 2.16 -160.99
C LEU A 742 4.78 2.74 -161.74
N TYR A 743 5.98 2.63 -161.17
CA TYR A 743 7.22 3.17 -161.75
C TYR A 743 7.56 2.52 -163.10
N ASN A 744 7.37 1.21 -163.23
CA ASN A 744 7.52 0.52 -164.51
C ASN A 744 6.47 0.95 -165.56
N MET A 745 5.26 1.30 -165.13
CA MET A 745 4.22 1.84 -166.02
C MET A 745 4.64 3.21 -166.58
N SER A 746 5.21 4.07 -165.74
CA SER A 746 5.63 5.42 -166.11
C SER A 746 6.84 5.43 -167.06
N LEU A 747 7.81 4.53 -166.84
CA LEU A 747 8.98 4.34 -167.70
C LEU A 747 8.62 3.91 -169.14
N ASN A 748 7.63 3.02 -169.30
CA ASN A 748 7.19 2.59 -170.63
C ASN A 748 6.48 3.72 -171.41
N LEU A 749 5.77 4.60 -170.70
CA LEU A 749 5.11 5.77 -171.26
C LEU A 749 6.13 6.78 -171.80
N HIS A 750 7.18 7.05 -171.02
CA HIS A 750 8.30 7.91 -171.42
C HIS A 750 9.02 7.39 -172.68
N ARG A 751 9.00 6.07 -172.92
CA ARG A 751 9.63 5.44 -174.08
C ARG A 751 8.79 5.51 -175.37
N GLN A 752 7.46 5.50 -175.29
CA GLN A 752 6.59 5.58 -176.48
C GLN A 752 6.45 6.99 -177.06
N LEU A 753 6.54 8.02 -176.22
CA LEU A 753 6.36 9.42 -176.64
C LEU A 753 7.45 9.93 -177.61
N ASN A 754 8.58 9.22 -177.73
CA ASN A 754 9.74 9.65 -178.51
C ASN A 754 9.82 9.04 -179.94
N SER A 755 8.78 8.36 -180.44
CA SER A 755 8.87 7.55 -181.68
C SER A 755 7.83 7.83 -182.78
N SER A 756 7.12 8.96 -182.78
CA SER A 756 5.90 9.16 -183.60
C SER A 756 5.96 10.24 -184.71
N THR A 757 7.13 10.78 -185.06
CA THR A 757 7.19 12.13 -185.70
C THR A 757 7.22 12.17 -187.24
N GLU A 758 7.92 11.28 -187.96
CA GLU A 758 8.23 11.51 -189.40
C GLU A 758 8.16 10.25 -190.30
N GLN A 759 7.19 10.22 -191.25
CA GLN A 759 7.30 9.43 -192.49
C GLN A 759 6.35 9.89 -193.63
N THR A 760 6.79 10.85 -194.47
CA THR A 760 6.24 11.23 -195.81
C THR A 760 7.22 12.23 -196.45
N GLN A 761 7.46 12.34 -197.76
CA GLN A 761 6.83 11.82 -198.99
C GLN A 761 7.90 11.30 -200.00
N SER A 762 7.49 10.90 -201.21
CA SER A 762 8.36 10.52 -202.33
C SER A 762 7.70 10.83 -203.68
N GLU A 763 8.37 11.54 -204.60
CA GLU A 763 8.50 11.21 -206.05
C GLU A 763 9.18 12.32 -206.90
N SER A 764 9.87 11.88 -207.96
CA SER A 764 10.19 12.57 -209.25
C SER A 764 10.80 13.99 -209.29
N TRP A 765 12.00 14.12 -209.89
CA TRP A 765 12.24 14.71 -211.24
C TRP A 765 13.72 14.50 -211.64
N SER A 766 14.16 14.90 -212.85
CA SER A 766 15.48 14.50 -213.40
C SER A 766 16.20 15.57 -214.22
N VAL A 767 17.53 15.38 -214.37
CA VAL A 767 18.52 16.10 -215.21
C VAL A 767 18.96 17.52 -214.76
N GLY A 768 20.25 17.66 -214.41
CA GLY A 768 20.99 18.93 -214.56
C GLY A 768 22.04 19.27 -213.48
N GLY A 769 23.33 19.32 -213.86
CA GLY A 769 24.46 19.87 -213.07
C GLY A 769 24.93 19.01 -211.87
N LEU A 770 26.19 18.56 -211.73
CA LEU A 770 27.53 19.17 -211.84
C LEU A 770 28.04 19.91 -210.57
N SER A 771 28.97 19.22 -209.90
CA SER A 771 30.24 19.74 -209.35
C SER A 771 30.25 20.48 -208.00
N ALA A 772 31.29 20.15 -207.21
CA ALA A 772 31.89 20.93 -206.12
C ALA A 772 31.03 21.12 -204.83
N ASP A 773 31.59 21.08 -203.61
CA ASP A 773 32.96 20.67 -203.20
C ASP A 773 33.02 20.28 -201.70
N SER A 774 34.15 19.72 -201.27
CA SER A 774 34.68 19.68 -199.89
C SER A 774 33.84 19.00 -198.78
N ALA A 775 34.29 17.92 -198.13
CA ALA A 775 35.39 17.78 -197.14
C ALA A 775 34.92 18.06 -195.69
N SER A 776 35.10 17.12 -194.74
CA SER A 776 36.22 17.03 -193.76
C SER A 776 35.76 17.42 -192.33
N LEU A 777 36.33 16.97 -191.20
CA LEU A 777 37.43 16.02 -190.90
C LEU A 777 37.35 15.57 -189.41
N THR A 778 37.63 14.29 -189.10
CA THR A 778 38.13 13.78 -187.78
C THR A 778 37.25 13.99 -186.51
N THR A 779 37.48 13.36 -185.34
CA THR A 779 38.68 12.66 -184.79
C THR A 779 38.34 11.45 -183.90
N GLU A 780 39.34 10.58 -183.75
CA GLU A 780 39.54 9.40 -182.87
C GLU A 780 39.44 9.70 -181.34
N LEU A 781 39.67 8.82 -180.34
CA LEU A 781 40.25 7.46 -180.12
C LEU A 781 39.47 6.85 -178.89
N SER A 782 39.68 5.69 -178.23
CA SER A 782 40.75 4.66 -178.15
C SER A 782 40.19 3.30 -177.65
N LEU A 783 41.07 2.30 -177.44
CA LEU A 783 40.83 1.06 -176.68
C LEU A 783 41.03 1.26 -175.16
N GLY A 784 40.66 0.25 -174.35
CA GLY A 784 41.01 0.17 -172.92
C GLY A 784 40.81 -1.22 -172.30
N GLU A 785 41.76 -2.14 -172.47
CA GLU A 785 41.88 -3.33 -171.61
C GLU A 785 42.42 -2.93 -170.22
N GLY A 786 42.04 -3.67 -169.16
CA GLY A 786 42.54 -3.41 -167.81
C GLY A 786 42.24 -4.53 -166.82
N ALA A 787 43.27 -5.25 -166.38
CA ALA A 787 43.19 -6.26 -165.32
C ALA A 787 43.74 -5.72 -163.98
N SER A 788 43.88 -6.61 -162.98
CA SER A 788 44.57 -6.41 -161.67
C SER A 788 43.79 -5.64 -160.58
N GLN A 789 44.11 -5.69 -159.28
CA GLN A 789 44.67 -6.76 -158.42
C GLN A 789 44.68 -6.33 -156.92
N GLY A 790 44.03 -7.08 -156.02
CA GLY A 790 44.14 -6.91 -154.55
C GLY A 790 43.46 -5.65 -153.98
N ARG A 791 43.71 -5.21 -152.72
CA ARG A 791 44.54 -5.77 -151.63
C ARG A 791 44.16 -5.13 -150.27
N ALA A 792 44.27 -5.89 -149.16
CA ALA A 792 44.11 -5.46 -147.75
C ALA A 792 42.67 -4.99 -147.37
N GLY A 793 42.21 -4.98 -146.10
CA GLY A 793 42.83 -5.24 -144.77
C GLY A 793 42.42 -4.09 -143.82
N GLY A 794 42.29 -4.21 -142.49
CA GLY A 794 42.32 -5.29 -141.47
C GLY A 794 41.49 -4.78 -140.27
N SER A 795 41.64 -5.09 -138.98
CA SER A 795 42.45 -5.97 -138.12
C SER A 795 42.26 -5.45 -136.66
N ARG A 796 42.33 -6.34 -135.63
CA ARG A 796 42.25 -6.03 -134.16
C ARG A 796 40.88 -5.51 -133.63
N GLY A 797 40.49 -5.70 -132.36
CA GLY A 797 41.13 -6.42 -131.23
C GLY A 797 40.74 -5.81 -129.84
N GLN A 798 41.12 -6.33 -128.66
CA GLN A 798 41.89 -7.53 -128.29
C GLN A 798 41.54 -8.07 -126.86
N ARG A 799 40.97 -9.28 -126.72
CA ARG A 799 41.42 -10.39 -125.82
C ARG A 799 41.77 -10.13 -124.32
N GLY A 800 41.09 -10.84 -123.38
CA GLY A 800 41.49 -11.14 -121.97
C GLY A 800 40.31 -11.79 -121.21
N ARG A 801 40.34 -12.82 -120.33
CA ARG A 801 41.30 -13.40 -119.34
C ARG A 801 41.60 -12.45 -118.15
N GLN A 802 41.63 -12.88 -116.86
CA GLN A 802 41.59 -14.24 -116.27
C GLN A 802 41.13 -14.25 -114.76
N ARG A 803 40.94 -15.47 -114.21
CA ARG A 803 41.11 -15.96 -112.81
C ARG A 803 41.97 -15.05 -111.89
N ASP A 804 41.73 -14.87 -110.57
CA ASP A 804 42.01 -15.84 -109.48
C ASP A 804 41.57 -15.31 -108.06
N LYS A 805 41.86 -16.07 -106.97
CA LYS A 805 41.82 -15.64 -105.53
C LYS A 805 43.23 -15.10 -105.09
N PRO A 806 43.58 -14.79 -103.80
CA PRO A 806 42.84 -14.76 -102.52
C PRO A 806 43.13 -13.53 -101.58
N ALA A 807 42.66 -13.62 -100.33
CA ALA A 807 43.03 -12.94 -99.06
C ALA A 807 44.21 -11.94 -98.98
N GLY A 808 44.05 -10.88 -98.14
CA GLY A 808 45.14 -9.97 -97.76
C GLY A 808 44.83 -9.00 -96.60
N THR A 809 45.54 -9.20 -95.49
CA THR A 809 45.54 -8.55 -94.15
C THR A 809 45.93 -7.05 -94.09
N TYR A 810 45.57 -6.39 -92.97
CA TYR A 810 46.03 -5.05 -92.51
C TYR A 810 45.58 -3.83 -93.37
N GLY A 811 45.52 -2.60 -92.84
CA GLY A 811 45.80 -2.11 -91.48
C GLY A 811 45.29 -0.67 -91.26
N ALA A 812 45.47 -0.14 -90.05
CA ALA A 812 45.02 1.20 -89.66
C ALA A 812 45.85 2.35 -90.26
N LEU A 813 45.31 3.58 -90.27
CA LEU A 813 45.97 4.77 -89.66
C LEU A 813 45.11 6.06 -89.72
N ALA A 814 45.20 6.87 -88.66
CA ALA A 814 44.78 8.29 -88.52
C ALA A 814 43.30 8.65 -88.83
N GLY A 815 42.70 9.71 -88.28
CA GLY A 815 43.14 10.82 -87.42
C GLY A 815 42.22 12.04 -87.71
N SER A 816 42.03 13.04 -86.85
CA SER A 816 42.66 13.37 -85.56
C SER A 816 41.72 14.26 -84.71
N GLY A 817 41.79 14.10 -83.38
CA GLY A 817 41.75 15.19 -82.37
C GLY A 817 40.44 15.93 -82.14
N SER A 818 40.21 16.60 -81.00
CA SER A 818 40.92 16.71 -79.70
C SER A 818 39.87 17.24 -78.69
N GLY A 819 39.89 17.11 -77.36
CA GLY A 819 40.82 16.64 -76.31
C GLY A 819 40.42 17.37 -74.99
N GLY A 820 40.83 17.07 -73.76
CA GLY A 820 41.49 15.93 -73.09
C GLY A 820 40.75 15.63 -71.76
N GLY A 821 41.21 14.89 -70.74
CA GLY A 821 42.56 14.50 -70.27
C GLY A 821 42.70 14.94 -68.78
N GLY A 822 43.32 14.23 -67.81
CA GLY A 822 44.01 12.92 -67.74
C GLY A 822 43.80 12.28 -66.33
N ARG A 823 44.22 11.04 -66.03
CA ARG A 823 45.58 10.57 -65.62
C ARG A 823 46.15 11.26 -64.37
N SER A 824 46.83 10.59 -63.42
CA SER A 824 47.27 9.18 -63.32
C SER A 824 47.43 8.71 -61.84
N LEU A 825 47.79 7.43 -61.66
CA LEU A 825 48.25 6.80 -60.39
C LEU A 825 49.63 7.32 -59.95
N GLU A 826 49.91 7.35 -58.63
CA GLU A 826 51.04 6.63 -57.97
C GLU A 826 51.12 6.85 -56.44
N GLY A 827 51.44 5.78 -55.70
CA GLY A 827 52.21 5.72 -54.44
C GLY A 827 51.76 6.45 -53.14
N GLU A 828 52.38 6.20 -51.97
CA GLU A 828 53.02 4.98 -51.43
C GLU A 828 53.26 5.16 -49.90
N ALA A 829 53.16 4.09 -49.09
CA ALA A 829 53.57 3.97 -47.67
C ALA A 829 52.97 4.97 -46.62
N GLY A 830 52.89 4.64 -45.33
CA GLY A 830 53.13 3.37 -44.63
C GLY A 830 53.08 3.50 -43.09
N GLU A 831 52.99 2.35 -42.40
CA GLU A 831 53.32 2.10 -40.97
C GLU A 831 52.54 2.88 -39.86
N GLY A 832 52.30 2.35 -38.65
CA GLY A 832 52.46 1.00 -38.09
C GLY A 832 51.35 0.76 -37.03
N VAL A 833 50.80 -0.44 -36.81
CA VAL A 833 51.41 -1.71 -36.34
C VAL A 833 51.70 -1.73 -34.83
N THR A 834 51.03 -2.64 -34.12
CA THR A 834 51.36 -3.13 -32.76
C THR A 834 50.67 -4.50 -32.53
N THR A 835 50.88 -5.14 -31.37
CA THR A 835 50.50 -6.55 -31.08
C THR A 835 49.98 -6.68 -29.62
N TRP A 836 49.58 -7.83 -29.03
CA TRP A 836 49.82 -9.27 -29.28
C TRP A 836 48.72 -10.17 -28.66
N GLN A 837 48.49 -11.35 -29.27
CA GLN A 837 48.16 -12.66 -28.64
C GLN A 837 46.78 -12.84 -27.93
N GLY A 838 46.22 -14.05 -27.82
CA GLY A 838 46.60 -15.35 -28.41
C GLY A 838 45.92 -16.58 -27.73
N GLY A 839 45.81 -17.73 -28.45
CA GLY A 839 45.18 -18.99 -27.97
C GLY A 839 43.75 -19.21 -28.54
N ARG A 840 43.39 -20.19 -29.40
CA ARG A 840 43.84 -21.59 -29.67
C ARG A 840 43.37 -22.55 -28.55
N ILE A 841 42.65 -23.66 -28.75
CA ILE A 841 42.86 -24.82 -29.67
C ILE A 841 41.54 -25.60 -30.00
N GLN A 842 41.50 -26.25 -31.19
CA GLN A 842 40.77 -27.45 -31.72
C GLN A 842 39.72 -28.25 -30.88
N ALA A 843 38.76 -29.03 -31.45
CA ALA A 843 38.40 -29.35 -32.85
C ALA A 843 37.00 -30.03 -33.04
N HIS A 844 36.41 -29.82 -34.23
CA HIS A 844 35.85 -30.77 -35.25
C HIS A 844 35.68 -32.29 -34.97
N PRO A 845 34.89 -33.07 -35.78
CA PRO A 845 34.03 -32.70 -36.94
C PRO A 845 32.62 -33.39 -37.08
N GLU A 846 31.79 -32.80 -37.95
CA GLU A 846 30.95 -33.41 -39.03
C GLU A 846 30.06 -34.68 -38.87
N SER A 847 28.74 -34.44 -38.81
CA SER A 847 27.76 -34.80 -39.88
C SER A 847 27.02 -36.18 -39.96
N HIS A 848 25.85 -36.11 -40.61
CA HIS A 848 25.06 -37.13 -41.35
C HIS A 848 24.31 -38.31 -40.65
N LEU A 849 22.97 -38.25 -40.78
CA LEU A 849 22.04 -39.30 -41.30
C LEU A 849 21.67 -40.59 -40.49
N ILE A 850 20.37 -40.65 -40.13
CA ILE A 850 19.37 -41.69 -40.49
C ILE A 850 19.29 -43.06 -39.74
N LEU A 851 18.02 -43.38 -39.33
CA LEU A 851 17.34 -44.67 -39.06
C LEU A 851 17.69 -45.59 -37.85
N ALA A 852 16.59 -45.99 -37.17
CA ALA A 852 16.28 -47.31 -36.54
C ALA A 852 17.22 -47.91 -35.45
N GLY A 853 16.73 -48.75 -34.52
CA GLY A 853 15.36 -49.20 -34.22
C GLY A 853 15.36 -50.48 -33.34
N GLN A 854 14.18 -50.92 -32.86
CA GLN A 854 13.92 -52.13 -32.04
C GLN A 854 14.53 -52.14 -30.61
N ASP A 855 13.72 -52.31 -29.56
CA ASP A 855 13.22 -53.55 -28.89
C ASP A 855 14.28 -54.17 -27.93
N ASP A 856 13.97 -54.70 -26.73
CA ASP A 856 12.88 -55.66 -26.48
C ASP A 856 12.50 -55.89 -24.97
N LYS A 857 11.20 -56.11 -24.70
CA LYS A 857 10.53 -56.99 -23.67
C LYS A 857 10.79 -56.95 -22.14
N LEU A 858 9.85 -57.64 -21.44
CA LEU A 858 9.82 -58.18 -20.05
C LEU A 858 9.27 -57.26 -18.92
N VAL A 859 8.38 -57.69 -17.99
CA VAL A 859 7.51 -58.90 -17.89
C VAL A 859 6.36 -58.66 -16.87
N SER A 860 5.26 -59.45 -16.91
CA SER A 860 4.10 -59.36 -15.98
C SER A 860 4.05 -60.48 -14.92
N PRO A 861 3.43 -60.25 -13.74
CA PRO A 861 2.15 -60.92 -13.35
C PRO A 861 1.15 -59.92 -12.69
N SER A 862 -0.19 -60.04 -12.69
CA SER A 862 -1.15 -61.11 -12.31
C SER A 862 -1.18 -61.43 -10.79
N ARG A 863 -2.32 -61.70 -10.11
CA ARG A 863 -3.64 -62.29 -10.50
C ARG A 863 -4.82 -61.86 -9.57
N THR A 864 -6.06 -62.09 -10.05
CA THR A 864 -7.31 -62.48 -9.32
C THR A 864 -7.92 -61.55 -8.24
N GLY A 865 -9.25 -61.51 -8.07
CA GLY A 865 -10.32 -62.29 -8.75
C GLY A 865 -11.75 -61.81 -8.43
N GLU A 866 -12.75 -62.60 -8.83
CA GLU A 866 -14.20 -62.44 -8.59
C GLU A 866 -14.56 -62.33 -7.08
N ASP A 867 -15.75 -61.88 -6.63
CA ASP A 867 -17.09 -62.27 -7.11
C ASP A 867 -18.24 -61.27 -6.73
N SER A 868 -19.48 -61.73 -6.90
CA SER A 868 -20.70 -60.96 -7.17
C SER A 868 -21.67 -60.93 -5.97
N GLY A 869 -22.50 -59.88 -5.88
CA GLY A 869 -23.59 -59.78 -4.89
C GLY A 869 -24.80 -59.02 -5.42
N LEU A 870 -25.97 -59.67 -5.48
CA LEU A 870 -27.22 -59.14 -6.06
C LEU A 870 -28.39 -59.21 -5.06
N SER A 871 -29.04 -58.08 -4.77
CA SER A 871 -30.49 -57.88 -4.51
C SER A 871 -30.74 -56.36 -4.41
N TYR A 872 -31.70 -55.72 -5.09
CA TYR A 872 -33.18 -55.77 -4.90
C TYR A 872 -33.58 -55.34 -3.47
N GLU A 873 -34.52 -54.42 -3.23
CA GLU A 873 -35.59 -53.80 -4.05
C GLU A 873 -36.04 -52.47 -3.36
N GLY A 874 -36.59 -51.41 -3.96
CA GLY A 874 -36.94 -51.08 -5.36
C GLY A 874 -37.64 -49.69 -5.43
N ASP A 875 -38.17 -49.31 -6.61
CA ASP A 875 -39.22 -48.29 -6.87
C ASP A 875 -39.02 -46.78 -6.52
N GLN A 876 -39.52 -45.79 -7.32
CA GLN A 876 -40.02 -45.79 -8.72
C GLN A 876 -40.14 -44.34 -9.32
N VAL A 877 -40.26 -44.25 -10.66
CA VAL A 877 -40.78 -43.12 -11.51
C VAL A 877 -40.10 -41.72 -11.44
N ASP A 878 -38.92 -41.67 -12.07
CA ASP A 878 -38.56 -40.90 -13.28
C ASP A 878 -39.54 -39.84 -13.93
N SER A 879 -38.92 -38.88 -14.64
CA SER A 879 -39.32 -38.26 -15.92
C SER A 879 -40.41 -37.15 -16.08
N SER A 880 -39.88 -35.95 -16.39
CA SER A 880 -40.09 -35.23 -17.70
C SER A 880 -41.36 -34.34 -17.89
N ALA A 881 -41.53 -33.44 -18.89
CA ALA A 881 -40.67 -32.92 -19.98
C ALA A 881 -41.21 -31.61 -20.64
N TRP A 882 -40.31 -30.77 -21.20
CA TRP A 882 -40.43 -29.92 -22.42
C TRP A 882 -41.77 -29.29 -22.91
N ARG A 883 -41.91 -27.94 -22.92
CA ARG A 883 -41.83 -27.05 -24.14
C ARG A 883 -42.40 -25.58 -24.01
N ILE A 884 -41.66 -24.65 -24.64
CA ILE A 884 -42.05 -23.54 -25.57
C ILE A 884 -43.52 -23.00 -25.53
N GLY A 885 -43.71 -21.67 -25.39
CA GLY A 885 -45.00 -21.01 -25.72
C GLY A 885 -45.07 -19.46 -25.58
N SER A 886 -45.33 -18.76 -26.69
CA SER A 886 -45.29 -17.29 -26.90
C SER A 886 -46.27 -16.36 -26.15
N ARG A 887 -45.74 -15.21 -25.68
CA ARG A 887 -46.16 -13.80 -25.96
C ARG A 887 -47.56 -13.23 -25.57
N ALA A 888 -47.50 -12.08 -24.86
CA ALA A 888 -48.52 -11.02 -24.66
C ALA A 888 -49.68 -11.28 -23.66
N GLY A 889 -50.18 -10.20 -23.01
CA GLY A 889 -51.20 -10.29 -21.93
C GLY A 889 -51.86 -8.94 -21.55
N GLN A 890 -51.19 -8.11 -20.74
CA GLN A 890 -51.62 -6.77 -20.25
C GLN A 890 -52.71 -6.74 -19.14
N LYS A 891 -52.62 -5.74 -18.23
CA LYS A 891 -53.45 -5.49 -17.03
C LYS A 891 -53.28 -6.59 -15.95
N GLY A 892 -53.36 -6.33 -14.65
CA GLY A 892 -53.83 -5.19 -13.84
C GLY A 892 -54.56 -5.77 -12.62
N SER A 893 -54.55 -5.21 -11.41
CA SER A 893 -54.08 -3.91 -10.94
C SER A 893 -53.70 -3.99 -9.45
N THR A 894 -52.92 -3.03 -8.95
CA THR A 894 -52.82 -2.71 -7.51
C THR A 894 -53.02 -1.21 -7.31
N GLU A 895 -54.21 -0.85 -6.86
CA GLU A 895 -54.51 0.46 -6.25
C GLU A 895 -53.83 0.50 -4.86
N SER A 896 -53.11 1.57 -4.46
CA SER A 896 -53.61 2.88 -3.98
C SER A 896 -54.22 2.76 -2.55
N LEU A 897 -53.98 3.61 -1.55
CA LEU A 897 -53.30 4.92 -1.39
C LEU A 897 -52.42 4.87 -0.10
N ASP A 898 -51.69 5.88 0.39
CA ASP A 898 -51.51 7.33 0.09
C ASP A 898 -50.02 7.60 -0.27
N GLY A 899 -49.58 8.72 -0.86
CA GLY A 899 -50.08 10.10 -0.78
C GLY A 899 -49.30 10.87 0.30
N GLY A 900 -48.63 11.99 0.06
CA GLY A 900 -48.46 12.85 -1.12
C GLY A 900 -48.21 14.28 -0.63
N GLY A 901 -47.38 15.12 -1.25
CA GLY A 901 -46.46 14.95 -2.37
C GLY A 901 -45.91 16.32 -2.81
N SER A 902 -45.31 16.39 -4.01
CA SER A 902 -45.18 17.60 -4.85
C SER A 902 -44.27 18.77 -4.38
N SER A 903 -43.69 19.59 -5.28
CA SER A 903 -43.39 19.49 -6.73
C SER A 903 -42.58 20.76 -7.15
N ILE A 904 -42.40 20.98 -8.47
CA ILE A 904 -42.13 22.27 -9.15
C ILE A 904 -40.66 22.77 -9.09
N LEU A 905 -39.97 23.11 -10.20
CA LEU A 905 -40.24 22.89 -11.64
C LEU A 905 -38.93 22.97 -12.48
N ALA A 906 -39.05 22.56 -13.76
CA ALA A 906 -38.31 22.83 -15.00
C ALA A 906 -37.04 23.74 -15.03
N GLY A 907 -36.11 23.54 -15.99
CA GLY A 907 -36.08 22.51 -17.05
C GLY A 907 -35.19 22.84 -18.25
N ASP A 908 -35.25 21.95 -19.27
CA ASP A 908 -34.74 22.07 -20.67
C ASP A 908 -33.21 22.23 -20.88
N ARG A 909 -32.53 21.45 -21.76
CA ARG A 909 -32.62 21.30 -23.24
C ARG A 909 -32.22 22.59 -23.96
N GLU A 910 -31.36 22.62 -24.98
CA GLU A 910 -30.48 21.66 -25.69
C GLU A 910 -29.18 22.45 -26.04
N GLY A 911 -28.03 21.95 -26.52
CA GLY A 911 -27.58 20.68 -27.06
C GLY A 911 -26.47 20.97 -28.11
N THR A 912 -25.53 20.05 -28.37
CA THR A 912 -24.40 20.17 -29.36
C THR A 912 -23.36 21.29 -29.12
N SER A 913 -22.09 21.25 -29.57
CA SER A 913 -21.21 20.12 -29.96
C SER A 913 -19.74 20.58 -30.17
N LEU A 914 -18.79 19.65 -30.01
CA LEU A 914 -17.48 19.55 -30.72
C LEU A 914 -16.29 20.49 -30.39
N THR A 915 -15.10 19.88 -30.54
CA THR A 915 -13.78 20.43 -30.97
C THR A 915 -13.03 21.49 -30.16
N SER A 916 -12.28 21.02 -29.14
CA SER A 916 -10.80 20.95 -29.12
C SER A 916 -9.88 22.06 -29.71
N LYS A 917 -8.93 22.49 -28.85
CA LYS A 917 -7.47 22.72 -29.08
C LYS A 917 -6.94 24.01 -29.77
N VAL A 918 -6.07 24.72 -29.02
CA VAL A 918 -4.71 25.23 -29.41
C VAL A 918 -4.69 26.42 -30.40
N SER A 919 -3.89 27.51 -30.27
CA SER A 919 -2.54 27.69 -29.67
C SER A 919 -2.20 29.14 -29.21
N TYR A 920 -0.97 29.30 -28.71
CA TYR A 920 0.03 30.41 -28.81
C TYR A 920 -0.27 31.64 -29.71
N SER A 921 0.28 32.85 -29.51
CA SER A 921 1.14 33.46 -28.44
C SER A 921 1.46 34.95 -28.75
N GLU A 922 2.51 35.54 -28.12
CA GLU A 922 3.17 36.84 -28.41
C GLU A 922 2.47 38.11 -27.85
N GLN A 923 3.10 39.22 -27.42
CA GLN A 923 4.50 39.73 -27.23
C GLN A 923 4.42 40.94 -26.22
N LEU A 924 5.39 41.77 -25.76
CA LEU A 924 6.85 42.00 -25.92
C LEU A 924 7.39 42.91 -24.73
N ARG A 925 8.46 42.50 -23.98
CA ARG A 925 9.42 43.37 -23.18
C ARG A 925 8.86 44.26 -22.01
N MET A 926 9.59 44.83 -21.02
CA MET A 926 10.97 44.83 -20.41
C MET A 926 10.88 45.59 -19.03
N SER A 927 11.87 45.78 -18.12
CA SER A 927 13.34 45.58 -18.06
C SER A 927 13.91 45.49 -16.60
N SER A 928 15.26 45.45 -16.50
CA SER A 928 16.23 45.84 -15.43
C SER A 928 15.81 46.21 -13.99
N GLY A 929 16.61 45.93 -12.94
CA GLY A 929 17.93 45.25 -12.87
C GLY A 929 18.67 45.44 -11.51
N GLU A 930 19.81 44.75 -11.32
CA GLU A 930 21.02 44.95 -10.43
C GLU A 930 20.89 45.74 -9.08
N GLY A 931 21.53 45.46 -7.93
CA GLY A 931 22.60 44.58 -7.39
C GLY A 931 23.00 45.11 -5.96
N SER A 932 24.05 44.73 -5.20
CA SER A 932 24.95 43.56 -5.09
C SER A 932 25.93 43.76 -3.86
N VAL A 933 26.81 42.78 -3.54
CA VAL A 933 28.08 42.87 -2.72
C VAL A 933 28.05 42.83 -1.14
N GLU A 934 28.97 42.01 -0.59
CA GLU A 934 29.67 41.93 0.74
C GLU A 934 29.01 41.84 2.15
N ALA A 935 29.17 40.66 2.75
CA ALA A 935 30.04 40.31 3.90
C ALA A 935 30.10 41.12 5.22
N GLY A 936 29.94 40.40 6.35
CA GLY A 936 30.32 40.82 7.71
C GLY A 936 29.82 39.81 8.75
N GLY A 937 30.60 39.48 9.79
CA GLY A 937 30.23 38.44 10.77
C GLY A 937 30.57 38.79 12.22
N GLY A 938 29.86 38.18 13.18
CA GLY A 938 30.19 38.29 14.61
C GLY A 938 29.08 37.86 15.59
N ALA A 939 29.52 37.47 16.79
CA ALA A 939 28.77 37.36 18.05
C ALA A 939 27.49 36.49 18.12
N PHE A 940 27.57 35.41 18.91
CA PHE A 940 26.42 34.84 19.63
C PHE A 940 25.94 35.84 20.71
N MET A 941 24.62 35.99 20.85
CA MET A 941 24.00 36.49 22.09
C MET A 941 22.92 35.50 22.53
N LEU A 942 22.90 35.20 23.83
CA LEU A 942 21.98 34.26 24.45
C LEU A 942 20.71 34.98 24.90
N PHE A 943 19.54 34.45 24.54
CA PHE A 943 18.33 34.64 25.32
C PHE A 943 17.89 33.32 25.93
N ARG A 944 17.87 33.30 27.27
CA ARG A 944 17.44 32.19 28.12
C ARG A 944 16.32 32.72 29.01
N ARG A 945 15.23 31.97 29.15
CA ARG A 945 14.15 32.29 30.09
C ARG A 945 13.64 31.00 30.71
N ASP A 946 13.94 30.77 31.98
CA ASP A 946 13.46 29.62 32.74
C ASP A 946 12.00 29.86 33.21
N PRO A 947 11.11 28.84 33.21
CA PRO A 947 9.68 29.03 33.52
C PRO A 947 9.27 28.53 34.92
N THR A 948 8.64 29.38 35.76
CA THR A 948 8.02 28.94 37.03
C THR A 948 6.74 29.70 37.42
N LYS A 949 5.58 29.02 37.28
CA LYS A 949 4.33 29.20 38.05
C LYS A 949 3.51 30.51 37.84
N PRO A 950 2.20 30.55 38.20
CA PRO A 950 1.18 30.91 37.20
C PRO A 950 0.08 31.91 37.65
N SER A 951 -0.97 32.02 36.81
CA SER A 951 -2.35 32.54 37.04
C SER A 951 -2.66 33.96 36.51
N ALA A 952 -3.97 34.27 36.53
CA ALA A 952 -4.68 35.49 36.07
C ALA A 952 -4.89 35.67 34.54
N THR A 953 -6.16 35.64 34.15
CA THR A 953 -6.70 36.08 32.85
C THR A 953 -6.88 37.60 32.84
N PRO A 954 -6.70 38.27 31.69
CA PRO A 954 -7.53 39.43 31.34
C PRO A 954 -8.15 39.35 29.93
N THR A 955 -9.01 40.31 29.60
CA THR A 955 -10.02 40.18 28.53
C THR A 955 -9.90 41.27 27.45
N GLN A 956 -10.03 40.87 26.18
CA GLN A 956 -10.34 41.67 24.97
C GLN A 956 -9.44 42.86 24.58
N HIS A 957 -8.90 42.83 23.36
CA HIS A 957 -9.36 43.69 22.24
C HIS A 957 -8.75 43.21 20.90
N PRO A 958 -9.47 43.29 19.76
CA PRO A 958 -8.98 42.75 18.47
C PRO A 958 -8.43 43.83 17.53
N VAL A 959 -7.16 43.71 17.11
CA VAL A 959 -6.57 44.52 16.01
C VAL A 959 -5.54 43.70 15.24
N GLY A 960 -5.76 43.49 13.93
CA GLY A 960 -4.64 43.27 12.99
C GLY A 960 -4.11 41.85 12.73
N ALA A 961 -4.91 40.79 12.84
CA ALA A 961 -4.48 39.38 12.67
C ALA A 961 -3.58 39.07 11.43
N SER A 962 -3.77 39.75 10.29
CA SER A 962 -2.94 39.59 9.08
C SER A 962 -1.47 40.05 9.25
N GLY A 963 -1.21 40.94 10.22
CA GLY A 963 0.13 41.42 10.56
C GLY A 963 0.90 40.43 11.44
N GLU A 964 0.25 39.94 12.50
CA GLU A 964 0.84 39.00 13.46
C GLU A 964 1.20 37.66 12.78
N TYR A 965 0.30 37.11 11.96
CA TYR A 965 0.56 35.92 11.15
C TYR A 965 1.80 36.09 10.26
N ARG A 966 1.92 37.24 9.56
CA ARG A 966 3.10 37.52 8.72
C ARG A 966 4.39 37.67 9.53
N SER A 967 4.35 38.34 10.69
CA SER A 967 5.53 38.47 11.56
C SER A 967 5.99 37.10 12.06
N ARG A 968 5.09 36.33 12.69
CA ARG A 968 5.37 34.97 13.20
C ARG A 968 5.90 34.06 12.09
N ARG A 969 5.36 34.18 10.88
CA ARG A 969 5.82 33.43 9.71
C ARG A 969 7.25 33.79 9.34
N THR A 970 7.58 35.08 9.22
CA THR A 970 8.95 35.51 8.91
C THR A 970 9.96 35.15 10.00
N GLU A 971 9.56 35.19 11.27
CA GLU A 971 10.38 34.75 12.41
C GLU A 971 10.68 33.23 12.34
N PHE A 972 9.67 32.40 12.05
CA PHE A 972 9.85 30.96 11.89
C PHE A 972 10.68 30.61 10.64
N GLU A 973 10.46 31.28 9.51
CA GLU A 973 11.26 31.09 8.29
C GLU A 973 12.73 31.46 8.49
N ALA A 974 13.01 32.58 9.18
CA ALA A 974 14.37 33.00 9.53
C ALA A 974 15.05 32.03 10.52
N TRP A 975 14.32 31.57 11.55
CA TRP A 975 14.81 30.56 12.49
C TRP A 975 15.14 29.24 11.79
N LEU A 976 14.21 28.74 10.96
CA LEU A 976 14.37 27.48 10.24
C LEU A 976 15.54 27.54 9.23
N SER A 977 15.77 28.70 8.60
CA SER A 977 16.93 28.93 7.74
C SER A 977 18.23 28.79 8.56
N LYS A 978 18.34 29.51 9.68
CA LYS A 978 19.51 29.52 10.56
C LYS A 978 19.84 28.15 11.16
N GLU A 979 18.83 27.42 11.59
CA GLU A 979 18.94 26.03 12.07
C GLU A 979 19.45 25.08 10.97
N ASN A 980 18.95 25.22 9.74
CA ASN A 980 19.33 24.41 8.60
C ASN A 980 20.73 24.79 8.03
N GLU A 981 21.17 26.04 8.20
CA GLU A 981 22.56 26.47 7.95
C GLU A 981 23.53 25.84 8.94
N LEU A 982 23.25 25.91 10.25
CA LEU A 982 24.07 25.27 11.29
C LEU A 982 24.16 23.75 11.07
N LEU A 983 23.04 23.11 10.72
CA LEU A 983 22.99 21.69 10.35
C LEU A 983 23.81 21.39 9.09
N SER A 984 23.72 22.23 8.05
CA SER A 984 24.47 22.07 6.80
C SER A 984 25.98 22.30 6.99
N GLY A 985 26.38 23.22 7.87
CA GLY A 985 27.80 23.44 8.24
C GLY A 985 28.44 22.19 8.88
N ILE A 986 27.66 21.40 9.63
CA ILE A 986 28.12 20.12 10.19
C ILE A 986 28.36 19.08 9.08
N PHE A 987 27.55 19.10 8.00
CA PHE A 987 27.70 18.21 6.83
C PHE A 987 28.78 18.68 5.82
N SER A 988 29.07 19.98 5.75
CA SER A 988 29.84 20.56 4.64
C SER A 988 31.32 20.14 4.59
N SER A 989 31.92 19.70 5.70
CA SER A 989 33.35 19.36 5.75
C SER A 989 33.67 17.95 5.23
N LYS A 990 33.42 17.69 3.94
CA LYS A 990 33.94 16.50 3.27
C LYS A 990 35.46 16.62 3.15
N GLY A 991 36.21 15.75 3.85
CA GLY A 991 37.65 15.52 3.58
C GLY A 991 38.65 16.02 4.62
N ALA A 992 38.23 16.55 5.78
CA ALA A 992 39.14 16.95 6.85
C ALA A 992 39.12 15.98 8.05
N THR A 993 40.28 15.64 8.60
CA THR A 993 40.45 14.80 9.80
C THR A 993 40.13 15.62 11.07
N LEU A 994 38.85 15.66 11.44
CA LEU A 994 38.33 16.50 12.53
C LEU A 994 39.02 16.22 13.88
N GLY A 995 39.61 17.26 14.47
CA GLY A 995 40.26 17.16 15.78
C GLY A 995 39.26 16.95 16.92
N ALA A 996 39.68 16.31 18.02
CA ALA A 996 38.78 15.94 19.12
C ALA A 996 38.00 17.11 19.76
N LYS A 997 38.58 18.32 19.77
CA LYS A 997 37.88 19.55 20.20
C LYS A 997 36.74 19.95 19.26
N GLU A 998 36.93 19.77 17.96
CA GLU A 998 35.96 20.12 16.92
C GLU A 998 34.82 19.09 16.83
N VAL A 999 35.15 17.80 16.97
CA VAL A 999 34.15 16.73 17.12
C VAL A 999 33.26 17.00 18.35
N LYS A 1000 33.83 17.56 19.42
CA LYS A 1000 33.04 17.99 20.59
C LYS A 1000 32.20 19.24 20.29
N SER A 1001 32.74 20.30 19.71
CA SER A 1001 31.95 21.51 19.42
C SER A 1001 30.75 21.20 18.49
N ARG A 1002 30.96 20.41 17.43
CA ARG A 1002 29.89 19.94 16.54
C ARG A 1002 28.86 19.06 17.26
N GLN A 1003 29.27 18.26 18.25
CA GLN A 1003 28.33 17.53 19.11
C GLN A 1003 27.50 18.48 19.98
N ASP A 1004 28.14 19.46 20.60
CA ASP A 1004 27.45 20.40 21.48
C ASP A 1004 26.45 21.24 20.66
N THR A 1005 26.81 21.67 19.44
CA THR A 1005 25.87 22.26 18.45
C THR A 1005 24.72 21.32 18.11
N LEU A 1006 24.96 20.06 17.73
CA LEU A 1006 23.89 19.09 17.46
C LEU A 1006 22.95 18.85 18.64
N THR A 1007 23.43 19.05 19.87
CA THR A 1007 22.62 18.94 21.09
C THR A 1007 21.72 20.18 21.24
N ALA A 1008 22.20 21.36 20.86
CA ALA A 1008 21.42 22.60 20.81
C ALA A 1008 20.34 22.58 19.72
N LEU A 1009 20.67 22.21 18.48
CA LEU A 1009 19.68 22.12 17.37
C LEU A 1009 18.51 21.19 17.76
N ARG A 1010 18.81 20.05 18.40
CA ARG A 1010 17.82 19.10 18.92
C ARG A 1010 16.94 19.65 20.03
N ALA A 1011 17.41 20.61 20.83
CA ALA A 1011 16.57 21.31 21.80
C ALA A 1011 15.65 22.35 21.12
N GLY A 1012 16.13 23.00 20.06
CA GLY A 1012 15.35 23.96 19.26
C GLY A 1012 14.11 23.36 18.59
N VAL A 1013 14.13 22.06 18.25
CA VAL A 1013 13.01 21.35 17.59
C VAL A 1013 11.68 21.52 18.31
N GLY A 1014 11.67 21.59 19.65
CA GLY A 1014 10.44 21.77 20.43
C GLY A 1014 9.76 23.10 20.14
N TRP A 1015 10.52 24.20 20.25
CA TRP A 1015 10.05 25.55 19.92
C TRP A 1015 9.62 25.67 18.46
N GLY A 1016 10.39 25.08 17.53
CA GLY A 1016 10.03 25.06 16.11
C GLY A 1016 8.73 24.31 15.82
N GLN A 1017 8.47 23.20 16.52
CA GLN A 1017 7.22 22.45 16.37
C GLN A 1017 6.02 23.24 16.92
N GLU A 1018 6.21 23.98 18.01
CA GLU A 1018 5.21 24.85 18.62
C GLU A 1018 4.87 26.06 17.71
N GLN A 1019 5.86 26.80 17.23
CA GLN A 1019 5.62 27.94 16.33
C GLN A 1019 5.02 27.51 14.98
N PHE A 1020 5.46 26.38 14.41
CA PHE A 1020 4.84 25.84 13.20
C PHE A 1020 3.38 25.41 13.43
N GLN A 1021 3.03 24.93 14.62
CA GLN A 1021 1.66 24.54 14.95
C GLN A 1021 0.75 25.75 15.19
N LEU A 1022 1.29 26.86 15.73
CA LEU A 1022 0.58 28.16 15.78
C LEU A 1022 0.34 28.71 14.38
N LEU A 1023 1.31 28.64 13.47
CA LEU A 1023 1.16 29.06 12.06
C LEU A 1023 0.11 28.23 11.28
N LEU A 1024 -0.17 27.00 11.70
CA LEU A 1024 -1.27 26.19 11.15
C LEU A 1024 -2.64 26.57 11.74
N GLN A 1025 -2.68 27.16 12.94
CA GLN A 1025 -3.92 27.60 13.60
C GLN A 1025 -4.32 29.03 13.23
N GLU A 1026 -3.34 29.91 12.99
CA GLU A 1026 -3.53 31.31 12.60
C GLU A 1026 -3.65 31.52 11.07
N SER A 1027 -3.72 30.43 10.29
CA SER A 1027 -3.81 30.50 8.82
C SER A 1027 -5.14 31.16 8.38
N PRO A 1028 -5.12 32.23 7.56
CA PRO A 1028 -6.29 33.04 7.25
C PRO A 1028 -7.27 32.36 6.28
N GLY A 1029 -8.13 31.49 6.81
CA GLY A 1029 -9.15 30.77 6.05
C GLY A 1029 -10.38 31.60 5.64
N SER A 1030 -10.31 32.22 4.46
CA SER A 1030 -11.46 32.64 3.64
C SER A 1030 -12.45 33.67 4.22
N GLU A 1031 -12.16 34.95 4.00
CA GLU A 1031 -13.19 35.88 3.49
C GLU A 1031 -12.85 36.29 2.04
N ALA A 1032 -13.87 36.35 1.19
CA ALA A 1032 -13.89 37.03 -0.13
C ALA A 1032 -12.71 36.76 -1.12
N GLY A 1033 -12.65 35.55 -1.67
CA GLY A 1033 -12.39 35.32 -3.10
C GLY A 1033 -11.12 35.90 -3.74
N SER A 1034 -9.99 35.22 -3.56
CA SER A 1034 -8.86 35.28 -4.51
C SER A 1034 -8.29 33.87 -4.78
N GLY A 1035 -7.42 33.73 -5.78
CA GLY A 1035 -7.01 32.44 -6.35
C GLY A 1035 -6.02 31.60 -5.50
N PRO A 1036 -5.67 30.38 -5.95
CA PRO A 1036 -4.93 29.37 -5.18
C PRO A 1036 -3.41 29.65 -5.03
N ALA A 1037 -3.01 30.91 -4.86
CA ALA A 1037 -1.60 31.33 -4.83
C ALA A 1037 -0.97 31.26 -3.42
N GLU A 1038 -1.75 31.46 -2.34
CA GLU A 1038 -1.18 31.56 -0.99
C GLU A 1038 -0.88 30.20 -0.35
N ASP A 1039 -1.64 29.16 -0.69
CA ASP A 1039 -1.55 27.81 -0.08
C ASP A 1039 -0.20 27.12 -0.35
N VAL A 1040 0.32 27.26 -1.58
CA VAL A 1040 1.64 26.75 -2.00
C VAL A 1040 2.76 27.21 -1.05
N SER A 1041 2.66 28.43 -0.53
CA SER A 1041 3.67 29.02 0.33
C SER A 1041 3.74 28.38 1.73
N LEU A 1042 2.61 27.86 2.24
CA LEU A 1042 2.58 27.10 3.51
C LEU A 1042 3.06 25.66 3.29
N GLU A 1043 2.69 25.04 2.16
CA GLU A 1043 3.09 23.69 1.81
C GLU A 1043 4.63 23.60 1.58
N GLU A 1044 5.25 24.63 0.97
CA GLU A 1044 6.72 24.72 0.88
C GLU A 1044 7.37 24.86 2.27
N LEU A 1045 6.78 25.65 3.16
CA LEU A 1045 7.29 25.84 4.53
C LEU A 1045 7.18 24.53 5.34
N ARG A 1046 6.07 23.79 5.19
CA ARG A 1046 5.86 22.45 5.74
C ARG A 1046 6.89 21.45 5.20
N TYR A 1047 7.16 21.47 3.90
CA TYR A 1047 8.17 20.63 3.26
C TYR A 1047 9.57 20.95 3.81
N ARG A 1048 9.96 22.23 3.92
CA ARG A 1048 11.23 22.67 4.48
C ARG A 1048 11.40 22.25 5.95
N TRP A 1049 10.34 22.35 6.76
CA TRP A 1049 10.32 21.91 8.16
C TRP A 1049 10.48 20.39 8.29
N MET A 1050 9.77 19.60 7.46
CA MET A 1050 9.89 18.15 7.43
C MET A 1050 11.27 17.69 6.94
N LEU A 1051 11.83 18.36 5.93
CA LEU A 1051 13.18 18.08 5.41
C LEU A 1051 14.26 18.36 6.44
N TYR A 1052 14.17 19.47 7.19
CA TYR A 1052 15.07 19.75 8.32
C TYR A 1052 14.97 18.66 9.39
N LYS A 1053 13.75 18.27 9.80
CA LYS A 1053 13.54 17.19 10.79
C LYS A 1053 14.12 15.84 10.33
N SER A 1054 14.02 15.51 9.03
CA SER A 1054 14.68 14.31 8.47
C SER A 1054 16.20 14.42 8.56
N LYS A 1055 16.79 15.50 8.03
CA LYS A 1055 18.25 15.71 8.06
C LYS A 1055 18.84 15.62 9.48
N LEU A 1056 18.15 16.19 10.48
CA LEU A 1056 18.59 16.17 11.88
C LEU A 1056 18.51 14.77 12.52
N LYS A 1057 17.57 13.92 12.04
CA LYS A 1057 17.46 12.51 12.39
C LYS A 1057 18.60 11.70 11.75
N ASP A 1058 18.87 11.91 10.46
CA ASP A 1058 19.86 11.16 9.67
C ASP A 1058 21.30 11.35 10.18
N VAL A 1059 21.64 12.52 10.75
CA VAL A 1059 22.93 12.72 11.47
C VAL A 1059 23.12 11.71 12.61
N GLY A 1060 22.04 11.20 13.20
CA GLY A 1060 22.08 10.15 14.22
C GLY A 1060 22.76 8.86 13.74
N ASP A 1061 22.44 8.41 12.52
CA ASP A 1061 22.90 7.11 12.01
C ASP A 1061 24.27 7.14 11.31
N VAL A 1062 24.73 8.32 10.88
CA VAL A 1062 26.14 8.48 10.49
C VAL A 1062 27.07 8.11 11.68
N ARG A 1063 26.62 8.36 12.92
CA ARG A 1063 27.37 8.02 14.14
C ARG A 1063 27.30 6.54 14.53
N SER A 1064 26.17 5.87 14.29
CA SER A 1064 26.03 4.43 14.55
C SER A 1064 26.96 3.62 13.63
N ARG A 1065 27.16 4.10 12.38
CA ARG A 1065 28.13 3.56 11.42
C ARG A 1065 29.59 3.79 11.85
N ALA A 1066 29.93 4.99 12.35
CA ALA A 1066 31.30 5.31 12.80
C ALA A 1066 31.81 4.39 13.94
N LYS A 1067 30.94 4.03 14.90
CA LYS A 1067 31.30 3.11 15.99
C LYS A 1067 31.65 1.68 15.52
N ARG A 1068 31.21 1.25 14.34
CA ARG A 1068 31.38 -0.13 13.85
C ARG A 1068 32.77 -0.40 13.26
N ILE A 1069 33.54 0.64 12.94
CA ILE A 1069 34.89 0.51 12.33
C ILE A 1069 35.98 0.31 13.40
N GLN A 1070 35.77 0.80 14.63
CA GLN A 1070 36.77 0.79 15.71
C GLN A 1070 36.74 -0.47 16.59
N ALA A 1071 36.02 -1.52 16.17
CA ALA A 1071 35.74 -2.72 16.96
C ALA A 1071 36.21 -4.02 16.27
N LYS A 1072 37.32 -3.97 15.52
CA LYS A 1072 37.84 -5.12 14.76
C LYS A 1072 39.36 -5.29 14.86
N GLN A 1073 39.91 -5.29 16.07
CA GLN A 1073 41.26 -5.80 16.36
C GLN A 1073 41.33 -6.41 17.77
N GLU A 1074 41.92 -7.61 17.81
CA GLU A 1074 42.59 -8.28 18.95
C GLU A 1074 41.80 -8.70 20.21
N GLU A 1075 41.70 -10.03 20.36
CA GLU A 1075 41.84 -10.82 21.61
C GLU A 1075 42.73 -12.05 21.24
N PRO A 1076 43.33 -12.86 22.17
CA PRO A 1076 42.74 -13.32 23.42
C PRO A 1076 43.69 -13.42 24.66
N ALA A 1077 43.18 -14.09 25.71
CA ALA A 1077 43.91 -14.78 26.80
C ALA A 1077 44.26 -14.03 28.12
N PHE A 1078 43.25 -13.96 29.01
CA PHE A 1078 43.34 -14.39 30.43
C PHE A 1078 44.53 -13.95 31.32
N ALA A 1079 44.36 -12.87 32.12
CA ALA A 1079 44.52 -12.91 33.59
C ALA A 1079 44.23 -11.55 34.31
N ALA A 1080 43.39 -11.60 35.34
CA ALA A 1080 43.35 -10.73 36.52
C ALA A 1080 43.69 -9.20 36.42
N LYS A 1081 42.67 -8.36 36.15
CA LYS A 1081 42.38 -7.14 36.94
C LYS A 1081 41.00 -6.54 36.61
N VAL A 1082 40.07 -6.57 37.55
CA VAL A 1082 38.70 -6.05 37.39
C VAL A 1082 38.52 -4.73 38.16
N GLN A 1083 38.27 -3.62 37.46
CA GLN A 1083 37.64 -2.44 38.08
C GLN A 1083 36.80 -1.56 37.12
N LYS A 1084 35.55 -2.02 36.90
CA LYS A 1084 34.29 -1.24 36.77
C LYS A 1084 34.33 0.19 36.18
N LYS A 1085 33.65 0.37 35.04
CA LYS A 1085 32.73 1.52 34.86
C LYS A 1085 31.30 1.14 35.33
N PRO A 1086 30.44 2.11 35.67
CA PRO A 1086 29.41 1.87 36.70
C PRO A 1086 28.07 1.32 36.20
N GLY A 1087 27.65 0.19 36.76
CA GLY A 1087 26.27 -0.32 36.68
C GLY A 1087 25.31 0.33 37.69
N LEU A 1088 24.06 -0.18 37.73
CA LEU A 1088 22.92 0.34 38.49
C LEU A 1088 23.22 0.71 39.95
N CYS A 1089 24.07 -0.06 40.63
CA CYS A 1089 24.47 0.20 42.03
C CYS A 1089 24.96 1.64 42.25
N ARG A 1090 25.66 2.29 41.29
CA ARG A 1090 26.13 3.69 41.43
C ARG A 1090 25.04 4.75 41.20
N ARG A 1091 23.80 4.33 40.94
CA ARG A 1091 22.57 5.15 41.03
C ARG A 1091 21.81 4.80 42.32
N VAL A 1092 21.55 3.51 42.57
CA VAL A 1092 20.88 3.03 43.79
C VAL A 1092 21.60 3.51 45.06
N CYS A 1093 22.90 3.23 45.20
CA CYS A 1093 23.69 3.70 46.35
C CYS A 1093 23.79 5.23 46.43
N ARG A 1094 23.51 5.99 45.36
CA ARG A 1094 23.53 7.47 45.39
C ARG A 1094 22.22 8.08 45.91
N LEU A 1095 21.14 7.30 45.99
CA LEU A 1095 19.91 7.64 46.70
C LEU A 1095 19.89 6.97 48.09
N ALA A 1096 20.38 5.73 48.19
CA ALA A 1096 20.42 4.99 49.44
C ALA A 1096 21.45 5.54 50.45
N LEU A 1097 22.63 6.04 50.03
CA LEU A 1097 23.58 6.67 50.99
C LEU A 1097 23.02 7.91 51.68
N PRO A 1098 22.46 8.93 50.98
CA PRO A 1098 21.88 10.07 51.68
C PRO A 1098 20.65 9.69 52.51
N LEU A 1099 19.86 8.68 52.13
CA LEU A 1099 18.77 8.16 52.98
C LEU A 1099 19.29 7.42 54.22
N TRP A 1100 20.31 6.58 54.09
CA TRP A 1100 20.94 5.91 55.24
C TRP A 1100 21.70 6.88 56.13
N LEU A 1101 22.32 7.93 55.58
CA LEU A 1101 22.95 8.99 56.35
C LEU A 1101 21.91 9.89 57.02
N LEU A 1102 20.75 10.13 56.41
CA LEU A 1102 19.62 10.80 57.06
C LEU A 1102 19.07 9.95 58.21
N LEU A 1103 18.85 8.65 57.99
CA LEU A 1103 18.39 7.71 59.02
C LEU A 1103 19.40 7.62 60.16
N LEU A 1104 20.69 7.45 59.85
CA LEU A 1104 21.77 7.39 60.85
C LEU A 1104 21.97 8.74 61.55
N ALA A 1105 21.72 9.87 60.88
CA ALA A 1105 21.75 11.20 61.50
C ALA A 1105 20.55 11.44 62.42
N LEU A 1106 19.35 10.95 62.09
CA LEU A 1106 18.20 10.96 62.99
C LEU A 1106 18.42 10.04 64.20
N LEU A 1107 19.05 8.88 63.98
CA LEU A 1107 19.45 7.95 65.04
C LEU A 1107 20.55 8.56 65.93
N LEU A 1108 21.54 9.26 65.34
CA LEU A 1108 22.50 10.08 66.08
C LEU A 1108 21.84 11.27 66.78
N LEU A 1109 20.80 11.89 66.23
CA LEU A 1109 20.06 12.98 66.89
C LEU A 1109 19.34 12.46 68.13
N ALA A 1110 18.76 11.25 68.06
CA ALA A 1110 18.17 10.57 69.22
C ALA A 1110 19.21 10.17 70.28
N PHE A 1111 20.46 9.89 69.89
CA PHE A 1111 21.58 9.62 70.81
C PHE A 1111 22.37 10.86 71.27
N LEU A 1112 22.20 12.01 70.62
CA LEU A 1112 22.87 13.28 70.93
C LEU A 1112 21.95 14.30 71.62
N LEU A 1113 20.66 13.99 71.80
CA LEU A 1113 19.78 14.69 72.73
C LEU A 1113 20.31 14.49 74.17
N PRO A 1114 20.85 15.53 74.83
CA PRO A 1114 21.35 15.38 76.20
C PRO A 1114 20.17 15.44 77.16
N LEU A 1115 19.81 14.31 77.77
CA LEU A 1115 18.90 14.27 78.92
C LEU A 1115 19.64 14.68 80.21
N MET A 1116 20.04 15.95 80.27
CA MET A 1116 20.55 16.69 81.43
C MET A 1116 20.17 18.16 81.26
N ASP A 1117 19.68 18.90 82.25
CA ASP A 1117 19.45 18.62 83.69
C ASP A 1117 17.99 18.97 84.07
N GLY A 1118 17.38 18.52 85.16
CA GLY A 1118 17.79 17.65 86.28
C GLY A 1118 16.73 17.79 87.41
N GLY A 1119 16.66 16.99 88.48
CA GLY A 1119 17.41 15.78 88.84
C GLY A 1119 17.31 15.53 90.36
N ASN A 1120 17.00 14.31 90.80
CA ASN A 1120 17.33 13.79 92.15
C ASN A 1120 17.01 12.30 92.34
N SER A 1121 17.83 11.63 93.17
CA SER A 1121 17.61 10.33 93.86
C SER A 1121 17.08 9.12 93.06
N CYS A 1122 17.98 8.16 92.78
CA CYS A 1122 17.68 6.85 92.18
C CYS A 1122 17.46 5.75 93.23
N SER A 1123 16.60 4.76 92.96
CA SER A 1123 16.78 3.39 93.49
C SER A 1123 16.09 2.28 92.65
N LEU A 1124 16.78 1.85 91.59
CA LEU A 1124 16.80 0.48 91.05
C LEU A 1124 15.47 -0.29 90.90
N SER A 1125 14.86 -0.18 89.71
CA SER A 1125 14.43 -1.39 89.00
C SER A 1125 15.67 -2.21 88.60
N ASN A 1126 15.70 -3.52 88.84
CA ASN A 1126 16.77 -4.39 88.35
C ASN A 1126 16.19 -5.57 87.57
N ASN A 1127 16.66 -5.77 86.35
CA ASN A 1127 15.97 -6.61 85.36
C ASN A 1127 16.96 -7.62 84.74
N PHE A 1128 16.72 -8.92 84.98
CA PHE A 1128 17.24 -10.11 84.28
C PHE A 1128 18.74 -10.29 83.93
N ALA A 1129 19.63 -9.33 84.22
CA ALA A 1129 21.04 -9.39 83.79
C ALA A 1129 21.98 -10.24 84.68
N ARG A 1130 21.47 -10.93 85.72
CA ARG A 1130 22.24 -11.85 86.57
C ARG A 1130 21.38 -13.04 87.03
N SER A 1131 21.42 -14.14 86.29
CA SER A 1131 20.77 -15.41 86.67
C SER A 1131 21.61 -16.65 86.39
N PHE A 1132 22.93 -16.56 86.58
CA PHE A 1132 23.81 -17.75 86.69
C PHE A 1132 24.79 -17.57 87.83
N ASN A 1133 24.39 -18.03 89.02
CA ASN A 1133 25.31 -18.54 90.03
C ASN A 1133 24.57 -19.57 90.90
N ILE A 1134 25.21 -20.70 91.18
CA ILE A 1134 24.60 -21.81 91.92
C ILE A 1134 24.87 -21.62 93.42
N MET A 1135 23.83 -21.74 94.26
CA MET A 1135 23.95 -22.34 95.59
C MET A 1135 22.60 -22.88 96.05
N LEU A 1136 22.60 -24.09 96.62
CA LEU A 1136 21.42 -24.73 97.20
C LEU A 1136 21.23 -24.26 98.65
N ARG A 1137 19.99 -24.10 99.10
CA ARG A 1137 19.33 -25.10 99.99
C ARG A 1137 17.83 -24.81 100.17
N TYR A 1138 17.19 -25.57 101.06
CA TYR A 1138 15.78 -25.97 101.01
C TYR A 1138 15.28 -26.11 102.45
N ASP A 1139 14.11 -25.53 102.75
CA ASP A 1139 13.43 -25.63 104.05
C ASP A 1139 11.90 -25.58 103.85
N GLU A 1140 11.28 -26.73 103.53
CA GLU A 1140 10.06 -27.26 104.20
C GLU A 1140 9.64 -28.63 103.59
N PRO A 1141 8.89 -29.48 104.31
CA PRO A 1141 8.87 -30.93 104.08
C PRO A 1141 7.87 -31.44 103.03
N PRO A 1142 8.06 -32.65 102.47
CA PRO A 1142 7.15 -33.26 101.52
C PRO A 1142 5.91 -33.91 102.19
N PRO A 1143 4.71 -33.78 101.61
CA PRO A 1143 3.60 -34.67 101.91
C PRO A 1143 3.81 -36.07 101.27
N THR A 1144 3.27 -37.10 101.91
CA THR A 1144 3.24 -38.50 101.46
C THR A 1144 2.02 -38.81 100.60
#